data_AF-A0A952SQV5-F1
#
_entry.id   AF-A0A952SQV5-F1
#
_cell.length_a   1.000
_cell.length_b   1.000
_cell.length_c   1.000
_cell.angle_alpha   90.00
_cell.angle_beta   90.00
_cell.angle_gamma   90.00
#
_symmetry.space_group_name_H-M   'P 1'
#
loop_
_entity.id
_entity.type
_entity.pdbx_description
1 polymer ?
#
loop_
_entity_poly.entity_id
_entity_poly.type
_entity_poly.pdbx_seq_one_letter_code
_entity_poly.pdbx_strand_id
1 'polypeptide(L)'
;MKSSFVVAFAAGLAVGASALADSEWASAQVGNWSLASNWAPMNVPDLATELATIAVGPGAYTVTLDLGMPAVTTIRGLVLSHPEATLNMVGGRTLSIAGGIFQNDGAVRMNSNGTSSDSVLDFASTTSIVGSGTIRMLGGGDDSRIMSSNGAIVTNESTILGRGEIHAALVNTANGLIAADVSGGNLLVMRTYDKVNAGIMRAQSGAVLTFFGIGVDNTGGLIEADAATVQFTGTGSVTGGSIAAINGGAILLPPSTTTSFTDLSIAGSTNLQGGAEVQLLGTGITNTGTITVNSNGSSTDAVIRAMNSVQISGGGSIVLQGASADSRLETEPGAVLTIGSNQSVVGRGQINAALVNNGLLHANVVNNSMEFRSQDKTNNGTMRASSGGVLNIQGMTVNNSSGQMIADGGTVHFPSGTTSIIGGTISTLNGGSVTMLSGATSNWTNVSLSGSMFMNGGAELNVLGTGLTNNASIIVNNNGSASDAVLRAMVSATINGTGSITLQGFAGDSRIETEPGAVLTIGNNQSVIGRGQINAALVNNGLLHANFNSNSMEFRSENKTNNGTMRATNGGTLNLQNMSLDNTLGAIELDGGTLLFPTGTTSIVGGTIAATNGGSVLFQSGGTSTWTEVEVSGAVNFNGGGVLELAGAGTINNAEIVVNNNGSSTDAVIRAINSTTISGVGSIQLQGNADDSRIETEPGALLTLGSGQAVRGRGQVNGAIINDGLISANMPGGIMQLRGLDKTNHATMQATNSGFLDLHGITLTQSSTGILLADGGAVRFPSGTASVTGGTFATVNAGVVNLFSGATANLSDLTLSGSVTLNGGADLRATGPGIINDALIMVNNNGSANDAHVTIEDGATIGGSGTIWLQGFTADAQLLSTGTGTIGPDQTVIGRGQISEGTINLEGILAPGLGGVGTMDHAANLNLMPSSIFDLEIASTGSHDRLNGTGTVQVGGTLRVSFVSGYTPVKNHAFTFINVGAVSGNFDAIDAPPLTGGLVYRISSTPTTRRLHITCGPDLNLDGVIDFFDVQFFLAAFSAQEKIGDYNGDGIWDFFDVQAFLNAFSIGCP
;
A
#
# COMPACT_ATOMS: atom_id res chain seq x y z
N MET A 1 73.96 31.26 34.35
CA MET A 1 75.33 30.83 34.75
C MET A 1 76.01 31.98 35.46
N LYS A 2 76.96 31.71 36.37
CA LYS A 2 77.60 32.72 37.23
C LYS A 2 78.72 33.47 36.50
N SER A 3 78.88 34.77 36.77
CA SER A 3 80.15 35.49 36.67
C SER A 3 80.14 36.77 37.50
N SER A 4 80.80 36.75 38.66
CA SER A 4 81.04 37.92 39.51
C SER A 4 82.12 38.82 38.91
N PHE A 5 82.12 40.12 39.22
CA PHE A 5 83.32 40.96 39.13
C PHE A 5 83.41 41.94 40.31
N VAL A 6 84.64 42.19 40.76
CA VAL A 6 84.97 42.90 42.01
C VAL A 6 86.08 43.92 41.73
N VAL A 7 85.80 45.19 42.04
CA VAL A 7 86.70 46.29 42.47
C VAL A 7 87.91 46.70 41.59
N ALA A 8 87.98 48.01 41.30
CA ALA A 8 89.21 48.79 41.39
C ALA A 8 88.90 50.25 41.79
N PHE A 9 89.63 50.80 42.76
CA PHE A 9 89.47 52.16 43.31
C PHE A 9 90.38 53.16 42.57
N ALA A 10 89.96 54.41 42.42
CA ALA A 10 90.84 55.54 42.12
C ALA A 10 90.37 56.77 42.91
N ALA A 11 91.26 57.38 43.70
CA ALA A 11 90.94 58.49 44.59
C ALA A 11 91.48 59.82 44.05
N GLY A 12 90.69 60.89 44.18
CA GLY A 12 91.08 62.26 43.85
C GLY A 12 90.18 63.28 44.55
N LEU A 13 90.71 63.95 45.58
CA LEU A 13 90.14 65.15 46.19
C LEU A 13 90.28 66.34 45.20
N ALA A 14 89.41 67.36 45.14
CA ALA A 14 88.14 67.68 45.80
C ALA A 14 87.40 68.72 44.88
N VAL A 15 86.29 69.42 45.18
CA VAL A 15 85.60 69.82 46.42
C VAL A 15 84.09 69.96 46.14
N GLY A 16 83.24 69.73 47.15
CA GLY A 16 81.98 70.48 47.28
C GLY A 16 80.78 70.06 46.42
N ALA A 17 80.42 68.77 46.41
CA ALA A 17 79.06 68.32 46.08
C ALA A 17 78.65 67.23 47.07
N SER A 18 77.42 67.30 47.61
CA SER A 18 76.91 66.40 48.63
C SER A 18 76.52 65.04 48.05
N ALA A 19 77.48 64.13 47.95
CA ALA A 19 77.24 62.72 47.65
C ALA A 19 76.88 61.94 48.93
N LEU A 20 75.67 62.16 49.45
CA LEU A 20 74.99 61.34 50.44
C LEU A 20 73.50 61.33 50.07
N ALA A 21 72.99 60.18 49.61
CA ALA A 21 71.59 60.03 49.17
C ALA A 21 70.98 58.66 49.50
N ASP A 22 71.78 57.67 49.92
CA ASP A 22 71.24 56.37 50.33
C ASP A 22 71.22 56.31 51.86
N SER A 23 70.09 55.87 52.43
CA SER A 23 69.88 55.84 53.88
C SER A 23 69.39 54.47 54.34
N GLU A 24 69.98 53.93 55.40
CA GLU A 24 69.67 52.63 55.97
C GLU A 24 68.97 52.76 57.34
N TRP A 25 68.01 51.90 57.63
CA TRP A 25 67.28 51.91 58.91
C TRP A 25 68.22 51.57 60.08
N ALA A 26 68.44 52.53 60.98
CA ALA A 26 69.59 52.55 61.89
C ALA A 26 69.60 51.45 62.98
N SER A 27 68.46 50.83 63.28
CA SER A 27 68.37 49.71 64.23
C SER A 27 67.08 48.90 64.11
N ALA A 28 67.08 47.63 64.52
CA ALA A 28 65.89 46.77 64.62
C ALA A 28 64.93 47.25 65.73
N GLN A 29 64.23 48.36 65.51
CA GLN A 29 63.24 48.93 66.41
C GLN A 29 62.01 49.40 65.63
N VAL A 30 60.85 49.43 66.30
CA VAL A 30 59.62 50.01 65.75
C VAL A 30 59.78 51.54 65.68
N GLY A 31 59.45 52.15 64.54
CA GLY A 31 59.60 53.59 64.37
C GLY A 31 58.89 54.16 63.15
N ASN A 32 58.85 55.49 63.12
CA ASN A 32 58.27 56.29 62.05
C ASN A 32 59.33 56.64 60.98
N TRP A 33 58.93 56.61 59.71
CA TRP A 33 59.77 56.95 58.56
C TRP A 33 60.23 58.41 58.61
N SER A 34 59.37 59.32 59.07
CA SER A 34 59.61 60.76 59.18
C SER A 34 60.71 61.18 60.17
N LEU A 35 61.17 60.27 61.04
CA LEU A 35 62.16 60.57 62.06
C LEU A 35 63.57 60.30 61.52
N ALA A 36 64.32 61.37 61.20
CA ALA A 36 65.70 61.29 60.69
C ALA A 36 66.65 60.48 61.61
N SER A 37 66.38 60.41 62.92
CA SER A 37 67.15 59.60 63.87
C SER A 37 67.04 58.08 63.66
N ASN A 38 66.04 57.62 62.90
CA ASN A 38 65.83 56.22 62.57
C ASN A 38 66.60 55.80 61.30
N TRP A 39 67.31 56.73 60.65
CA TRP A 39 68.07 56.50 59.43
C TRP A 39 69.57 56.77 59.65
N ALA A 40 70.42 56.04 58.93
CA ALA A 40 71.87 56.18 58.89
C ALA A 40 72.34 56.37 57.43
N PRO A 41 72.96 57.51 57.06
CA PRO A 41 73.07 58.76 57.85
C PRO A 41 71.69 59.32 58.23
N MET A 42 71.64 60.28 59.17
CA MET A 42 70.39 60.88 59.65
C MET A 42 69.71 61.77 58.59
N ASN A 43 69.14 61.11 57.58
CA ASN A 43 68.47 61.67 56.42
C ASN A 43 67.21 60.82 56.18
N VAL A 44 66.04 61.45 56.05
CA VAL A 44 64.80 60.73 55.75
C VAL A 44 64.73 60.53 54.24
N PRO A 45 64.57 59.30 53.71
CA PRO A 45 64.38 59.09 52.29
C PRO A 45 63.05 59.70 51.83
N ASP A 46 63.11 60.79 51.07
CA ASP A 46 61.95 61.50 50.50
C ASP A 46 62.20 62.13 49.11
N LEU A 47 63.41 62.02 48.55
CA LEU A 47 63.77 62.49 47.20
C LEU A 47 63.98 61.36 46.19
N ALA A 48 63.60 61.61 44.93
CA ALA A 48 63.65 60.64 43.81
C ALA A 48 65.06 60.08 43.49
N THR A 49 66.12 60.62 44.10
CA THR A 49 67.51 60.15 44.00
C THR A 49 67.92 59.17 45.10
N GLU A 50 67.10 58.99 46.13
CA GLU A 50 67.49 58.33 47.39
C GLU A 50 67.03 56.87 47.52
N LEU A 51 67.91 56.00 47.99
CA LEU A 51 67.58 54.60 48.28
C LEU A 51 67.27 54.40 49.77
N ALA A 52 66.08 53.89 50.08
CA ALA A 52 65.71 53.48 51.43
C ALA A 52 66.05 51.99 51.66
N THR A 53 66.95 51.70 52.60
CA THR A 53 67.34 50.31 52.93
C THR A 53 66.88 49.92 54.33
N ILE A 54 66.23 48.77 54.47
CA ILE A 54 65.69 48.22 55.72
C ILE A 54 66.18 46.78 55.86
N ALA A 55 67.34 46.62 56.49
CA ALA A 55 68.13 45.37 56.49
C ALA A 55 68.70 44.95 57.86
N VAL A 56 68.48 45.72 58.93
CA VAL A 56 69.34 45.70 60.12
C VAL A 56 68.71 44.98 61.31
N GLY A 57 69.48 44.03 61.87
CA GLY A 57 69.32 43.50 63.24
C GLY A 57 68.43 42.25 63.39
N PRO A 58 68.48 41.56 64.55
CA PRO A 58 67.71 40.33 64.77
C PRO A 58 66.27 40.62 65.23
N GLY A 59 65.32 39.79 64.79
CA GLY A 59 63.92 39.83 65.21
C GLY A 59 63.02 40.73 64.35
N ALA A 60 61.71 40.65 64.62
CA ALA A 60 60.69 41.42 63.92
C ALA A 60 60.59 42.87 64.41
N TYR A 61 60.44 43.81 63.46
CA TYR A 61 60.20 45.22 63.75
C TYR A 61 59.32 45.87 62.67
N THR A 62 58.83 47.09 62.93
CA THR A 62 57.88 47.78 62.04
C THR A 62 58.31 49.21 61.77
N VAL A 63 58.55 49.52 60.50
CA VAL A 63 58.72 50.87 59.97
C VAL A 63 57.36 51.39 59.54
N THR A 64 56.93 52.56 60.01
CA THR A 64 55.64 53.17 59.62
C THR A 64 55.88 54.39 58.73
N LEU A 65 55.44 54.33 57.47
CA LEU A 65 55.45 55.47 56.55
C LEU A 65 54.40 56.50 56.97
N ASP A 66 54.87 57.55 57.64
CA ASP A 66 54.06 58.60 58.26
C ASP A 66 54.34 60.01 57.71
N LEU A 67 55.02 60.12 56.56
CA LEU A 67 55.14 61.36 55.79
C LEU A 67 53.77 61.76 55.21
N GLY A 68 53.37 63.02 55.36
CA GLY A 68 51.98 63.46 55.25
C GLY A 68 51.53 63.92 53.86
N MET A 69 50.24 63.70 53.56
CA MET A 69 49.52 64.47 52.53
C MET A 69 49.74 65.99 52.74
N PRO A 70 49.91 66.78 51.66
CA PRO A 70 49.72 66.41 50.25
C PRO A 70 50.99 65.84 49.56
N ALA A 71 52.08 65.57 50.29
CA ALA A 71 53.33 65.14 49.67
C ALA A 71 53.30 63.65 49.29
N VAL A 72 53.50 63.36 48.00
CA VAL A 72 53.93 62.04 47.55
C VAL A 72 55.38 61.86 48.00
N THR A 73 55.67 60.80 48.77
CA THR A 73 57.04 60.45 49.14
C THR A 73 57.66 59.72 47.95
N THR A 74 58.53 60.38 47.20
CA THR A 74 59.13 59.80 45.98
C THR A 74 60.58 59.44 46.25
N ILE A 75 60.96 58.17 46.13
CA ILE A 75 62.33 57.69 46.37
C ILE A 75 62.90 56.98 45.14
N ARG A 76 64.23 56.88 45.01
CA ARG A 76 64.89 56.08 43.96
C ARG A 76 64.56 54.61 44.09
N GLY A 77 64.41 54.11 45.31
CA GLY A 77 63.96 52.74 45.54
C GLY A 77 63.88 52.31 46.99
N LEU A 78 63.38 51.09 47.18
CA LEU A 78 63.25 50.41 48.46
C LEU A 78 64.02 49.08 48.43
N VAL A 79 64.81 48.81 49.47
CA VAL A 79 65.44 47.50 49.73
C VAL A 79 65.05 47.06 51.14
N LEU A 80 63.95 46.32 51.24
CA LEU A 80 63.47 45.68 52.47
C LEU A 80 63.97 44.23 52.48
N SER A 81 65.24 44.02 52.82
CA SER A 81 65.90 42.71 52.75
C SER A 81 65.86 41.90 54.05
N HIS A 82 65.37 42.48 55.15
CA HIS A 82 65.16 41.74 56.40
C HIS A 82 63.80 41.01 56.40
N PRO A 83 63.76 39.66 56.52
CA PRO A 83 62.53 38.89 56.30
C PRO A 83 61.46 39.05 57.39
N GLU A 84 61.84 39.53 58.59
CA GLU A 84 60.90 39.79 59.68
C GLU A 84 60.52 41.28 59.79
N ALA A 85 61.03 42.16 58.92
CA ALA A 85 60.70 43.57 58.92
C ALA A 85 59.38 43.87 58.20
N THR A 86 58.56 44.73 58.80
CA THR A 86 57.31 45.21 58.22
C THR A 86 57.38 46.69 57.88
N LEU A 87 57.05 47.07 56.64
CA LEU A 87 56.78 48.45 56.25
C LEU A 87 55.27 48.69 56.25
N ASN A 88 54.75 49.36 57.28
CA ASN A 88 53.37 49.82 57.36
C ASN A 88 53.21 51.13 56.58
N MET A 89 52.44 51.10 55.49
CA MET A 89 51.88 52.30 54.88
C MET A 89 50.50 52.52 55.50
N VAL A 90 50.28 53.65 56.18
CA VAL A 90 48.95 54.02 56.68
C VAL A 90 48.12 54.64 55.55
N GLY A 91 46.82 54.84 55.77
CA GLY A 91 45.96 55.53 54.82
C GLY A 91 46.29 57.02 54.68
N GLY A 92 45.96 57.57 53.51
CA GLY A 92 46.31 58.92 53.10
C GLY A 92 47.81 59.10 52.82
N ARG A 93 48.48 58.07 52.27
CA ARG A 93 49.95 58.05 52.02
C ARG A 93 50.25 57.50 50.64
N THR A 94 51.18 58.14 49.94
CA THR A 94 51.70 57.64 48.66
C THR A 94 53.21 57.48 48.75
N LEU A 95 53.68 56.26 48.47
CA LEU A 95 55.10 55.97 48.22
C LEU A 95 55.28 55.78 46.71
N SER A 96 56.10 56.62 46.08
CA SER A 96 56.42 56.53 44.65
C SER A 96 57.87 56.06 44.45
N ILE A 97 58.06 55.06 43.60
CA ILE A 97 59.36 54.47 43.27
C ILE A 97 59.81 55.00 41.90
N ALA A 98 60.80 55.89 41.89
CA ALA A 98 61.26 56.61 40.70
C ALA A 98 62.47 55.98 40.00
N GLY A 99 63.27 55.15 40.66
CA GLY A 99 64.54 54.61 40.14
C GLY A 99 64.56 53.12 39.81
N GLY A 100 63.41 52.43 39.78
CA GLY A 100 63.31 51.03 39.34
C GLY A 100 63.74 49.97 40.35
N ILE A 101 64.12 50.34 41.57
CA ILE A 101 64.65 49.42 42.59
C ILE A 101 63.58 49.13 43.66
N PHE A 102 63.10 47.88 43.72
CA PHE A 102 62.18 47.42 44.76
C PHE A 102 62.47 45.96 45.16
N GLN A 103 63.28 45.78 46.20
CA GLN A 103 63.48 44.48 46.85
C GLN A 103 62.63 44.38 48.12
N ASN A 104 61.91 43.27 48.27
CA ASN A 104 61.06 42.98 49.42
C ASN A 104 61.20 41.49 49.79
N ASP A 105 61.95 41.20 50.84
CA ASP A 105 62.00 39.92 51.54
C ASP A 105 61.14 39.91 52.82
N GLY A 106 60.70 41.08 53.29
CA GLY A 106 59.83 41.28 54.45
C GLY A 106 58.34 41.43 54.09
N ALA A 107 57.64 42.35 54.78
CA ALA A 107 56.22 42.60 54.55
C ALA A 107 55.89 44.08 54.37
N VAL A 108 55.37 44.48 53.20
CA VAL A 108 54.79 45.81 52.97
C VAL A 108 53.28 45.74 53.21
N ARG A 109 52.74 46.54 54.13
CA ARG A 109 51.31 46.52 54.51
C ARG A 109 50.65 47.85 54.18
N MET A 110 49.81 47.87 53.16
CA MET A 110 49.11 49.07 52.67
C MET A 110 47.77 49.25 53.40
N ASN A 111 47.44 50.50 53.75
CA ASN A 111 46.32 50.89 54.61
C ASN A 111 46.28 50.10 55.93
N SER A 112 47.45 50.02 56.58
CA SER A 112 47.67 49.26 57.82
C SER A 112 46.81 49.69 59.02
N ASN A 113 46.24 50.90 58.99
CA ASN A 113 45.33 51.45 59.99
C ASN A 113 43.83 51.31 59.64
N GLY A 114 43.48 50.81 58.45
CA GLY A 114 42.10 50.51 58.06
C GLY A 114 41.18 51.74 57.88
N THR A 115 41.74 52.88 57.45
CA THR A 115 40.97 54.11 57.18
C THR A 115 40.42 54.14 55.76
N SER A 116 39.32 54.88 55.54
CA SER A 116 38.80 55.18 54.19
C SER A 116 39.64 56.27 53.48
N SER A 117 40.95 56.05 53.39
CA SER A 117 41.90 57.01 52.84
C SER A 117 43.05 56.27 52.19
N ASP A 118 43.30 56.61 50.94
CA ASP A 118 44.11 55.82 50.02
C ASP A 118 45.53 55.61 50.55
N SER A 119 45.95 54.35 50.58
CA SER A 119 47.35 53.97 50.75
C SER A 119 47.87 53.48 49.41
N VAL A 120 48.78 54.23 48.80
CA VAL A 120 49.14 54.11 47.39
C VAL A 120 50.61 53.75 47.26
N LEU A 121 50.89 52.67 46.54
CA LEU A 121 52.23 52.30 46.09
C LEU A 121 52.30 52.56 44.58
N ASP A 122 53.02 53.61 44.20
CA ASP A 122 53.18 54.05 42.83
C ASP A 122 54.58 53.69 42.30
N PHE A 123 54.64 53.22 41.06
CA PHE A 123 55.88 52.95 40.35
C PHE A 123 56.01 53.96 39.20
N ALA A 124 56.83 54.99 39.38
CA ALA A 124 57.04 56.06 38.40
C ALA A 124 58.05 55.69 37.30
N SER A 125 58.78 54.58 37.46
CA SER A 125 59.60 53.96 36.42
C SER A 125 59.47 52.44 36.45
N THR A 126 59.83 51.79 35.33
CA THR A 126 59.76 50.33 35.19
C THR A 126 60.55 49.64 36.30
N THR A 127 59.87 48.82 37.09
CA THR A 127 60.37 48.27 38.36
C THR A 127 60.08 46.78 38.42
N SER A 128 61.06 45.99 38.88
CA SER A 128 60.81 44.59 39.28
C SER A 128 60.67 44.52 40.81
N ILE A 129 59.54 43.96 41.26
CA ILE A 129 59.29 43.59 42.66
C ILE A 129 59.95 42.24 42.88
N VAL A 130 61.17 42.25 43.42
CA VAL A 130 61.98 41.06 43.68
C VAL A 130 62.04 40.74 45.17
N GLY A 131 62.33 39.49 45.51
CA GLY A 131 62.45 39.03 46.90
C GLY A 131 61.28 38.17 47.37
N SER A 132 61.50 37.48 48.48
CA SER A 132 60.64 36.43 49.04
C SER A 132 59.47 36.93 49.89
N GLY A 133 59.33 38.25 50.02
CA GLY A 133 58.39 38.91 50.92
C GLY A 133 56.96 38.99 50.41
N THR A 134 56.16 39.80 51.09
CA THR A 134 54.75 40.03 50.75
C THR A 134 54.43 41.52 50.63
N ILE A 135 53.56 41.88 49.68
CA ILE A 135 52.84 43.15 49.65
C ILE A 135 51.38 42.84 50.00
N ARG A 136 50.90 43.32 51.16
CA ARG A 136 49.55 43.06 51.66
C ARG A 136 48.69 44.32 51.63
N MET A 137 47.69 44.32 50.76
CA MET A 137 46.72 45.39 50.57
C MET A 137 45.54 45.22 51.52
N LEU A 138 45.34 46.16 52.46
CA LEU A 138 44.34 46.02 53.53
C LEU A 138 43.15 46.99 53.40
N GLY A 139 43.14 47.90 52.42
CA GLY A 139 42.04 48.83 52.13
C GLY A 139 41.04 48.26 51.13
N GLY A 140 39.74 48.44 51.36
CA GLY A 140 38.71 48.07 50.39
C GLY A 140 38.52 49.16 49.32
N GLY A 141 37.96 48.81 48.16
CA GLY A 141 37.80 49.80 47.08
C GLY A 141 39.12 50.47 46.69
N ASP A 142 39.11 51.78 46.58
CA ASP A 142 40.27 52.63 46.28
C ASP A 142 41.19 52.95 47.48
N ASP A 143 40.89 52.42 48.68
CA ASP A 143 41.69 52.64 49.89
C ASP A 143 43.10 51.99 49.87
N SER A 144 43.37 51.07 48.94
CA SER A 144 44.70 50.49 48.73
C SER A 144 44.96 50.28 47.25
N ARG A 145 45.95 51.00 46.70
CA ARG A 145 46.18 51.05 45.25
C ARG A 145 47.63 50.82 44.86
N ILE A 146 47.88 49.83 44.02
CA ILE A 146 49.16 49.66 43.32
C ILE A 146 49.01 50.30 41.94
N MET A 147 49.85 51.30 41.65
CA MET A 147 49.78 52.11 40.44
C MET A 147 51.13 52.15 39.71
N SER A 148 51.09 52.49 38.43
CA SER A 148 52.29 52.78 37.64
C SER A 148 52.10 54.07 36.85
N SER A 149 52.81 55.12 37.23
CA SER A 149 52.76 56.39 36.51
C SER A 149 53.43 56.29 35.14
N ASN A 150 52.95 57.06 34.16
CA ASN A 150 53.44 57.10 32.77
C ASN A 150 53.46 55.75 32.01
N GLY A 151 52.71 54.74 32.47
CA GLY A 151 52.72 53.40 31.85
C GLY A 151 53.98 52.57 32.13
N ALA A 152 54.72 52.89 33.22
CA ALA A 152 55.83 52.08 33.70
C ALA A 152 55.43 50.62 33.92
N ILE A 153 56.27 49.66 33.51
CA ILE A 153 55.98 48.23 33.69
C ILE A 153 56.37 47.81 35.11
N VAL A 154 55.46 47.15 35.81
CA VAL A 154 55.70 46.57 37.14
C VAL A 154 55.79 45.06 37.00
N THR A 155 57.00 44.51 37.11
CA THR A 155 57.24 43.06 37.04
C THR A 155 57.13 42.47 38.44
N ASN A 156 56.16 41.59 38.69
CA ASN A 156 56.03 40.89 39.97
C ASN A 156 56.74 39.52 39.92
N GLU A 157 57.76 39.35 40.75
CA GLU A 157 58.42 38.07 41.05
C GLU A 157 58.12 37.57 42.47
N SER A 158 57.20 38.24 43.17
CA SER A 158 56.94 38.11 44.61
C SER A 158 55.44 37.87 44.90
N THR A 159 55.02 38.02 46.15
CA THR A 159 53.65 37.74 46.60
C THR A 159 52.86 39.01 46.92
N ILE A 160 51.76 39.25 46.20
CA ILE A 160 50.79 40.34 46.44
C ILE A 160 49.48 39.74 46.96
N LEU A 161 48.98 40.20 48.11
CA LEU A 161 47.80 39.64 48.78
C LEU A 161 46.81 40.72 49.21
N GLY A 162 45.53 40.40 49.30
CA GLY A 162 44.54 41.17 50.07
C GLY A 162 43.34 41.66 49.28
N ARG A 163 43.02 42.95 49.42
CA ARG A 163 41.91 43.65 48.75
C ARG A 163 42.32 45.08 48.36
N GLY A 164 41.63 45.67 47.39
CA GLY A 164 41.95 47.00 46.86
C GLY A 164 42.00 47.01 45.32
N GLU A 165 42.82 47.87 44.72
CA GLU A 165 42.90 48.02 43.25
C GLU A 165 44.33 47.98 42.72
N ILE A 166 44.53 47.27 41.61
CA ILE A 166 45.80 47.24 40.88
C ILE A 166 45.57 47.91 39.51
N HIS A 167 45.98 49.17 39.44
CA HIS A 167 45.96 49.99 38.23
C HIS A 167 47.20 49.77 37.36
N ALA A 168 48.31 49.32 37.95
CA ALA A 168 49.61 49.22 37.29
C ALA A 168 49.61 48.39 35.99
N ALA A 169 50.49 48.74 35.05
CA ALA A 169 50.82 47.92 33.88
C ALA A 169 51.69 46.74 34.36
N LEU A 170 51.03 45.63 34.70
CA LEU A 170 51.61 44.58 35.54
C LEU A 170 52.00 43.35 34.71
N VAL A 171 53.21 42.85 34.94
CA VAL A 171 53.69 41.56 34.45
C VAL A 171 53.92 40.63 35.64
N ASN A 172 52.97 39.72 35.90
CA ASN A 172 53.13 38.69 36.91
C ASN A 172 53.93 37.52 36.31
N THR A 173 55.16 37.32 36.78
CA THR A 173 56.06 36.26 36.29
C THR A 173 55.65 34.88 36.79
N ALA A 174 56.29 33.82 36.28
CA ALA A 174 56.04 32.44 36.72
C ALA A 174 56.27 32.17 38.23
N ASN A 175 57.06 33.02 38.91
CA ASN A 175 57.26 32.96 40.37
C ASN A 175 56.26 33.84 41.15
N GLY A 176 55.55 34.73 40.46
CA GLY A 176 54.66 35.72 41.06
C GLY A 176 53.30 35.16 41.44
N LEU A 177 52.88 35.44 42.68
CA LEU A 177 51.53 35.17 43.18
C LEU A 177 50.80 36.50 43.41
N ILE A 178 49.59 36.61 42.91
CA ILE A 178 48.66 37.68 43.28
C ILE A 178 47.37 37.02 43.76
N ALA A 179 46.96 37.22 45.01
CA ALA A 179 45.76 36.59 45.56
C ALA A 179 44.82 37.55 46.29
N ALA A 180 43.55 37.56 45.87
CA ALA A 180 42.46 38.08 46.69
C ALA A 180 42.17 37.07 47.81
N ASP A 181 42.45 37.42 49.06
CA ASP A 181 42.41 36.46 50.20
C ASP A 181 41.52 36.90 51.37
N VAL A 182 40.76 37.99 51.20
CA VAL A 182 39.89 38.55 52.24
C VAL A 182 38.45 38.07 52.04
N SER A 183 38.01 37.17 52.92
CA SER A 183 36.65 36.62 52.96
C SER A 183 35.55 37.69 53.03
N GLY A 184 34.34 37.33 52.60
CA GLY A 184 33.15 38.16 52.75
C GLY A 184 32.84 39.04 51.53
N GLY A 185 33.22 38.60 50.33
CA GLY A 185 32.94 39.32 49.09
C GLY A 185 33.80 40.57 48.87
N ASN A 186 34.89 40.74 49.63
CA ASN A 186 35.84 41.84 49.42
C ASN A 186 36.58 41.67 48.10
N LEU A 187 36.72 42.78 47.35
CA LEU A 187 37.28 42.77 46.00
C LEU A 187 38.76 43.15 45.99
N LEU A 188 39.55 42.39 45.22
CA LEU A 188 40.78 42.88 44.59
C LEU A 188 40.46 43.12 43.11
N VAL A 189 40.64 44.35 42.60
CA VAL A 189 40.26 44.71 41.23
C VAL A 189 41.47 45.06 40.37
N MET A 190 41.67 44.29 39.31
CA MET A 190 42.59 44.55 38.20
C MET A 190 41.90 45.48 37.20
N ARG A 191 42.49 46.65 36.93
CA ARG A 191 41.91 47.64 35.99
C ARG A 191 42.96 48.53 35.32
N THR A 192 42.48 49.46 34.50
CA THR A 192 43.21 50.56 33.83
C THR A 192 44.12 50.12 32.68
N TYR A 193 45.18 49.36 32.98
CA TYR A 193 46.05 48.77 31.95
C TYR A 193 45.79 47.28 31.78
N ASP A 194 46.11 46.75 30.60
CA ASP A 194 46.19 45.31 30.39
C ASP A 194 47.23 44.66 31.31
N LYS A 195 47.08 43.37 31.54
CA LYS A 195 47.88 42.59 32.50
C LYS A 195 48.52 41.40 31.79
N VAL A 196 49.76 41.07 32.15
CA VAL A 196 50.42 39.82 31.72
C VAL A 196 50.53 38.90 32.93
N ASN A 197 50.17 37.62 32.78
CA ASN A 197 50.24 36.60 33.80
C ASN A 197 50.89 35.32 33.26
N ALA A 198 52.13 35.07 33.66
CA ALA A 198 52.79 33.77 33.54
C ALA A 198 52.80 32.99 34.87
N GLY A 199 52.32 33.59 35.97
CA GLY A 199 52.23 33.00 37.30
C GLY A 199 50.80 32.70 37.73
N ILE A 200 50.48 32.95 39.01
CA ILE A 200 49.16 32.68 39.59
C ILE A 200 48.44 33.99 39.95
N MET A 201 47.23 34.18 39.42
CA MET A 201 46.26 35.19 39.86
C MET A 201 45.04 34.49 40.46
N ARG A 202 44.89 34.52 41.79
CA ARG A 202 43.91 33.72 42.53
C ARG A 202 42.87 34.55 43.28
N ALA A 203 41.63 34.11 43.32
CA ALA A 203 40.69 34.42 44.40
C ALA A 203 40.63 33.22 45.36
N GLN A 204 40.71 33.46 46.67
CA GLN A 204 40.65 32.39 47.67
C GLN A 204 39.80 32.76 48.89
N SER A 205 39.33 31.76 49.65
CA SER A 205 38.63 31.94 50.94
C SER A 205 37.39 32.85 50.88
N GLY A 206 36.58 32.76 49.82
CA GLY A 206 35.37 33.58 49.66
C GLY A 206 35.64 35.06 49.33
N ALA A 207 36.84 35.40 48.87
CA ALA A 207 37.16 36.70 48.27
C ALA A 207 36.70 36.79 46.80
N VAL A 208 36.79 37.99 46.22
CA VAL A 208 36.54 38.21 44.79
C VAL A 208 37.76 38.84 44.12
N LEU A 209 38.25 38.23 43.04
CA LEU A 209 39.22 38.84 42.13
C LEU A 209 38.48 39.32 40.88
N THR A 210 38.49 40.61 40.60
CA THR A 210 37.76 41.20 39.45
C THR A 210 38.71 41.74 38.39
N PHE A 211 38.50 41.38 37.14
CA PHE A 211 39.10 42.01 35.97
C PHE A 211 38.06 42.96 35.35
N PHE A 212 38.34 44.26 35.37
CA PHE A 212 37.39 45.29 34.94
C PHE A 212 37.84 45.97 33.65
N GLY A 213 37.22 45.60 32.53
CA GLY A 213 37.37 46.28 31.24
C GLY A 213 38.78 46.26 30.64
N ILE A 214 39.55 45.19 30.88
CA ILE A 214 40.96 45.06 30.47
C ILE A 214 41.24 43.73 29.77
N GLY A 215 42.32 43.69 28.99
CA GLY A 215 42.91 42.47 28.47
C GLY A 215 43.88 41.81 29.47
N VAL A 216 43.93 40.48 29.42
CA VAL A 216 44.87 39.66 30.20
C VAL A 216 45.56 38.66 29.29
N ASP A 217 46.84 38.87 29.01
CA ASP A 217 47.69 37.83 28.43
C ASP A 217 48.08 36.86 29.56
N ASN A 218 47.38 35.73 29.64
CA ASN A 218 47.58 34.68 30.62
C ASN A 218 48.44 33.54 30.05
N THR A 219 49.23 33.78 29.00
CA THR A 219 50.06 32.75 28.36
C THR A 219 51.04 32.10 29.35
N GLY A 220 50.81 30.81 29.63
CA GLY A 220 51.58 30.03 30.60
C GLY A 220 51.15 30.20 32.06
N GLY A 221 50.27 31.16 32.36
CA GLY A 221 49.74 31.42 33.70
C GLY A 221 48.45 30.68 34.04
N LEU A 222 48.05 30.87 35.29
CA LEU A 222 46.82 30.36 35.90
C LEU A 222 46.02 31.52 36.52
N ILE A 223 44.75 31.65 36.12
CA ILE A 223 43.74 32.44 36.83
C ILE A 223 42.84 31.46 37.59
N GLU A 224 42.71 31.59 38.91
CA GLU A 224 42.08 30.56 39.75
C GLU A 224 41.06 31.09 40.75
N ALA A 225 39.92 30.43 40.87
CA ALA A 225 38.91 30.64 41.92
C ALA A 225 38.89 29.45 42.88
N ASP A 226 39.51 29.58 44.05
CA ASP A 226 39.65 28.54 45.08
C ASP A 226 38.68 28.78 46.25
N ALA A 227 37.54 28.09 46.27
CA ALA A 227 36.43 28.35 47.21
C ALA A 227 36.04 29.85 47.25
N ALA A 228 36.07 30.51 46.09
CA ALA A 228 36.00 31.97 45.92
C ALA A 228 35.47 32.33 44.51
N THR A 229 35.52 33.61 44.13
CA THR A 229 35.06 34.04 42.79
C THR A 229 36.12 34.83 42.03
N VAL A 230 36.39 34.42 40.79
CA VAL A 230 37.03 35.28 39.78
C VAL A 230 35.93 35.85 38.89
N GLN A 231 35.94 37.16 38.66
CA GLN A 231 34.89 37.86 37.93
C GLN A 231 35.49 38.69 36.78
N PHE A 232 34.95 38.52 35.57
CA PHE A 232 35.24 39.39 34.43
C PHE A 232 34.08 40.36 34.25
N THR A 233 34.35 41.65 33.99
CA THR A 233 33.31 42.69 33.88
C THR A 233 33.64 43.71 32.80
N GLY A 234 32.61 44.27 32.14
CA GLY A 234 32.78 45.22 31.04
C GLY A 234 33.29 44.55 29.77
N THR A 235 34.02 45.28 28.95
CA THR A 235 34.62 44.80 27.69
C THR A 235 36.10 44.46 27.90
N GLY A 236 36.47 43.18 27.83
CA GLY A 236 37.84 42.72 28.10
C GLY A 236 38.24 41.46 27.33
N SER A 237 39.43 40.93 27.60
CA SER A 237 39.93 39.70 26.96
C SER A 237 40.81 38.87 27.88
N VAL A 238 40.89 37.57 27.60
CA VAL A 238 41.87 36.64 28.19
C VAL A 238 42.45 35.77 27.09
N THR A 239 43.77 35.71 27.00
CA THR A 239 44.52 34.98 25.98
C THR A 239 45.50 34.01 26.63
N GLY A 240 45.48 32.75 26.21
CA GLY A 240 46.43 31.71 26.66
C GLY A 240 46.27 31.22 28.10
N GLY A 241 46.98 30.12 28.39
CA GLY A 241 47.07 29.54 29.75
C GLY A 241 45.77 28.91 30.25
N SER A 242 45.61 28.87 31.57
CA SER A 242 44.48 28.22 32.24
C SER A 242 43.62 29.19 33.06
N ILE A 243 42.31 28.99 33.01
CA ILE A 243 41.35 29.52 33.98
C ILE A 243 40.72 28.32 34.72
N ALA A 244 40.77 28.30 36.06
CA ALA A 244 40.28 27.19 36.87
C ALA A 244 39.38 27.65 38.02
N ALA A 245 38.35 26.87 38.33
CA ALA A 245 37.57 27.01 39.55
C ALA A 245 37.60 25.69 40.36
N ILE A 246 38.09 25.74 41.60
CA ILE A 246 38.32 24.58 42.47
C ILE A 246 37.64 24.77 43.83
N ASN A 247 37.47 23.67 44.57
CA ASN A 247 36.93 23.67 45.94
C ASN A 247 35.59 24.43 46.11
N GLY A 248 34.75 24.42 45.07
CA GLY A 248 33.46 25.13 45.06
C GLY A 248 33.52 26.60 44.66
N GLY A 249 34.68 27.09 44.19
CA GLY A 249 34.80 28.40 43.56
C GLY A 249 34.11 28.48 42.19
N ALA A 250 34.06 29.69 41.63
CA ALA A 250 33.45 29.96 40.33
C ALA A 250 34.15 31.08 39.55
N ILE A 251 34.19 30.94 38.22
CA ILE A 251 34.42 32.04 37.29
C ILE A 251 33.06 32.66 36.95
N LEU A 252 32.94 33.98 37.00
CA LEU A 252 31.68 34.71 36.83
C LEU A 252 31.78 35.79 35.75
N LEU A 253 30.81 35.80 34.83
CA LEU A 253 30.56 36.89 33.90
C LEU A 253 29.12 37.42 34.17
N PRO A 254 28.97 38.56 34.86
CA PRO A 254 27.66 39.15 35.18
C PRO A 254 27.06 39.88 33.95
N PRO A 255 25.80 40.36 34.03
CA PRO A 255 25.15 41.09 32.93
C PRO A 255 25.98 42.28 32.43
N SER A 256 25.81 42.63 31.16
CA SER A 256 26.52 43.72 30.48
C SER A 256 28.04 43.52 30.41
N THR A 257 28.49 42.26 30.35
CA THR A 257 29.89 41.87 30.14
C THR A 257 30.08 41.29 28.75
N THR A 258 31.15 41.69 28.06
CA THR A 258 31.62 41.05 26.82
C THR A 258 33.08 40.71 27.01
N THR A 259 33.44 39.42 26.99
CA THR A 259 34.84 39.01 27.19
C THR A 259 35.31 38.05 26.12
N SER A 260 36.42 38.39 25.48
CA SER A 260 37.06 37.57 24.45
C SER A 260 37.97 36.51 25.07
N PHE A 261 37.72 35.23 24.80
CA PHE A 261 38.53 34.10 25.24
C PHE A 261 39.29 33.51 24.05
N THR A 262 40.63 33.53 24.12
CA THR A 262 41.53 33.11 23.04
C THR A 262 42.47 32.01 23.53
N ASP A 263 42.44 30.83 22.89
CA ASP A 263 43.37 29.71 23.12
C ASP A 263 43.55 29.31 24.62
N LEU A 264 42.43 29.20 25.34
CA LEU A 264 42.38 28.92 26.79
C LEU A 264 42.14 27.45 27.15
N SER A 265 42.69 27.02 28.28
CA SER A 265 42.22 25.87 29.06
C SER A 265 41.25 26.35 30.16
N ILE A 266 40.06 25.74 30.26
CA ILE A 266 39.02 26.08 31.23
C ILE A 266 38.69 24.85 32.07
N ALA A 267 38.74 24.98 33.39
CA ALA A 267 38.41 23.93 34.36
C ALA A 267 37.47 24.45 35.46
N GLY A 268 36.65 23.57 36.04
CA GLY A 268 35.69 23.95 37.08
C GLY A 268 34.44 24.67 36.56
N SER A 269 33.78 25.43 37.44
CA SER A 269 32.54 26.16 37.12
C SER A 269 32.82 27.54 36.51
N THR A 270 32.32 27.77 35.30
CA THR A 270 32.30 29.08 34.64
C THR A 270 30.85 29.47 34.36
N ASN A 271 30.41 30.62 34.87
CA ASN A 271 29.00 31.01 34.89
C ASN A 271 28.81 32.35 34.16
N LEU A 272 28.13 32.30 33.02
CA LEU A 272 27.64 33.48 32.30
C LEU A 272 26.23 33.78 32.82
N GLN A 273 25.96 35.01 33.21
CA GLN A 273 24.62 35.47 33.57
C GLN A 273 23.92 36.09 32.34
N GLY A 274 22.58 36.18 32.36
CA GLY A 274 21.83 36.77 31.24
C GLY A 274 22.28 38.19 30.91
N GLY A 275 22.50 38.48 29.63
CA GLY A 275 23.11 39.71 29.15
C GLY A 275 24.65 39.73 29.18
N ALA A 276 25.31 38.58 29.39
CA ALA A 276 26.75 38.41 29.22
C ALA A 276 27.08 37.66 27.91
N GLU A 277 28.14 38.10 27.23
CA GLU A 277 28.67 37.46 26.02
C GLU A 277 30.13 37.02 26.21
N VAL A 278 30.43 35.78 25.82
CA VAL A 278 31.80 35.29 25.64
C VAL A 278 32.08 35.15 24.15
N GLN A 279 33.10 35.85 23.68
CA GLN A 279 33.57 35.78 22.29
C GLN A 279 34.75 34.81 22.19
N LEU A 280 34.58 33.72 21.46
CA LEU A 280 35.63 32.72 21.24
C LEU A 280 36.48 33.13 20.05
N LEU A 281 37.80 33.17 20.28
CA LEU A 281 38.83 33.52 19.30
C LEU A 281 39.96 32.48 19.32
N GLY A 282 40.86 32.57 18.34
CA GLY A 282 42.05 31.71 18.27
C GLY A 282 41.77 30.38 17.59
N THR A 283 42.48 29.32 17.98
CA THR A 283 42.39 27.98 17.37
C THR A 283 41.47 27.04 18.13
N GLY A 284 41.43 27.12 19.47
CA GLY A 284 40.59 26.23 20.26
C GLY A 284 40.52 26.57 21.75
N ILE A 285 39.46 26.09 22.41
CA ILE A 285 39.29 26.12 23.86
C ILE A 285 39.35 24.68 24.38
N THR A 286 40.09 24.43 25.46
CA THR A 286 40.10 23.13 26.15
C THR A 286 39.23 23.20 27.40
N ASN A 287 37.98 22.79 27.30
CA ASN A 287 37.04 22.75 28.42
C ASN A 287 37.07 21.38 29.12
N THR A 288 37.48 21.37 30.38
CA THR A 288 37.39 20.21 31.29
C THR A 288 36.38 20.44 32.43
N GLY A 289 35.76 21.63 32.47
CA GLY A 289 34.82 22.05 33.48
C GLY A 289 33.36 22.05 33.01
N THR A 290 32.56 22.93 33.62
CA THR A 290 31.17 23.19 33.28
C THR A 290 31.00 24.68 32.98
N ILE A 291 30.66 25.01 31.74
CA ILE A 291 30.34 26.37 31.31
C ILE A 291 28.81 26.54 31.30
N THR A 292 28.26 27.23 32.30
CA THR A 292 26.82 27.50 32.41
C THR A 292 26.47 28.79 31.69
N VAL A 293 25.62 28.70 30.68
CA VAL A 293 25.05 29.84 29.95
C VAL A 293 23.71 30.21 30.56
N ASN A 294 23.54 31.48 30.90
CA ASN A 294 22.41 32.02 31.67
C ASN A 294 22.19 31.33 33.03
N SER A 295 23.27 31.26 33.80
CA SER A 295 23.36 30.69 35.14
C SER A 295 22.41 31.29 36.19
N ASN A 296 21.81 32.46 35.92
CA ASN A 296 20.83 33.11 36.80
C ASN A 296 19.37 33.00 36.32
N GLY A 297 19.10 32.30 35.20
CA GLY A 297 17.73 32.10 34.70
C GLY A 297 17.03 33.40 34.27
N SER A 298 17.78 34.39 33.81
CA SER A 298 17.28 35.68 33.33
C SER A 298 16.55 35.54 31.99
N SER A 299 15.60 36.44 31.69
CA SER A 299 14.99 36.58 30.36
C SER A 299 15.82 37.49 29.43
N THR A 300 17.15 37.42 29.53
CA THR A 300 18.09 38.17 28.72
C THR A 300 19.15 37.23 28.18
N ASP A 301 19.39 37.29 26.87
CA ASP A 301 20.35 36.44 26.16
C ASP A 301 21.72 36.40 26.85
N ALA A 302 22.14 35.22 27.30
CA ALA A 302 23.55 34.94 27.53
C ALA A 302 24.09 34.18 26.31
N VAL A 303 25.26 34.59 25.81
CA VAL A 303 25.75 34.18 24.49
C VAL A 303 27.18 33.65 24.58
N ILE A 304 27.44 32.53 23.91
CA ILE A 304 28.79 32.15 23.48
C ILE A 304 28.85 32.29 21.97
N ARG A 305 29.70 33.19 21.46
CA ARG A 305 29.84 33.52 20.04
C ARG A 305 31.23 33.15 19.55
N ALA A 306 31.33 32.30 18.54
CA ALA A 306 32.60 32.05 17.84
C ALA A 306 32.84 33.12 16.77
N MET A 307 33.86 33.95 16.96
CA MET A 307 34.20 35.06 16.05
C MET A 307 34.95 34.58 14.79
N ASN A 308 35.64 33.44 14.91
CA ASN A 308 36.23 32.67 13.83
C ASN A 308 35.95 31.18 14.07
N SER A 309 36.38 30.30 13.15
CA SER A 309 36.22 28.86 13.36
C SER A 309 37.08 28.38 14.54
N VAL A 310 36.41 27.86 15.58
CA VAL A 310 37.02 27.47 16.87
C VAL A 310 36.53 26.09 17.27
N GLN A 311 37.43 25.26 17.79
CA GLN A 311 37.07 23.98 18.41
C GLN A 311 37.03 24.08 19.94
N ILE A 312 35.96 23.60 20.56
CA ILE A 312 35.90 23.33 22.01
C ILE A 312 36.23 21.85 22.22
N SER A 313 37.29 21.56 22.96
CA SER A 313 37.83 20.22 23.23
C SER A 313 37.90 19.93 24.73
N GLY A 314 38.46 18.78 25.14
CA GLY A 314 38.47 18.32 26.54
C GLY A 314 37.24 17.49 26.90
N GLY A 315 37.06 17.17 28.18
CA GLY A 315 35.98 16.29 28.71
C GLY A 315 34.86 17.00 29.47
N GLY A 316 34.76 18.33 29.35
CA GLY A 316 33.77 19.17 30.03
C GLY A 316 32.40 19.27 29.35
N SER A 317 31.55 20.12 29.92
CA SER A 317 30.19 20.40 29.43
C SER A 317 29.92 21.89 29.27
N ILE A 318 29.02 22.22 28.35
CA ILE A 318 28.32 23.50 28.26
C ILE A 318 26.86 23.25 28.65
N VAL A 319 26.34 24.01 29.61
CA VAL A 319 24.96 23.88 30.11
C VAL A 319 24.18 25.12 29.70
N LEU A 320 23.22 24.96 28.78
CA LEU A 320 22.31 26.02 28.39
C LEU A 320 21.10 26.02 29.35
N GLN A 321 20.90 27.10 30.11
CA GLN A 321 19.81 27.21 31.09
C GLN A 321 18.70 28.19 30.71
N GLY A 322 18.92 29.11 29.79
CA GLY A 322 17.90 30.03 29.30
C GLY A 322 16.88 29.34 28.38
N ALA A 323 15.60 29.71 28.47
CA ALA A 323 14.59 29.21 27.53
C ALA A 323 14.70 29.93 26.17
N SER A 324 14.38 29.25 25.07
CA SER A 324 14.41 29.83 23.71
C SER A 324 15.69 30.63 23.41
N ALA A 325 15.64 31.96 23.30
CA ALA A 325 16.79 32.81 22.98
C ALA A 325 17.67 33.17 24.20
N ASP A 326 17.21 32.93 25.42
CA ASP A 326 17.89 33.37 26.64
C ASP A 326 19.25 32.67 26.87
N SER A 327 19.55 31.60 26.13
CA SER A 327 20.88 30.96 26.08
C SER A 327 21.22 30.56 24.65
N ARG A 328 22.29 31.13 24.09
CA ARG A 328 22.65 30.98 22.67
C ARG A 328 24.09 30.53 22.46
N LEU A 329 24.27 29.59 21.53
CA LEU A 329 25.55 29.31 20.87
C LEU A 329 25.51 29.85 19.43
N GLU A 330 26.44 30.73 19.09
CA GLU A 330 26.47 31.44 17.81
C GLU A 330 27.84 31.39 17.12
N THR A 331 27.85 31.70 15.83
CA THR A 331 29.04 31.86 14.98
C THR A 331 28.86 33.11 14.13
N GLU A 332 29.92 33.88 13.94
CA GLU A 332 29.93 34.91 12.90
C GLU A 332 29.86 34.30 11.48
N PRO A 333 29.43 35.04 10.45
CA PRO A 333 29.28 34.51 9.10
C PRO A 333 30.57 33.87 8.55
N GLY A 334 30.49 32.58 8.22
CA GLY A 334 31.63 31.78 7.72
C GLY A 334 32.49 31.13 8.80
N ALA A 335 32.28 31.44 10.08
CA ALA A 335 32.89 30.71 11.20
C ALA A 335 32.14 29.40 11.47
N VAL A 336 32.86 28.38 11.95
CA VAL A 336 32.30 27.08 12.36
C VAL A 336 32.71 26.76 13.79
N LEU A 337 31.73 26.50 14.65
CA LEU A 337 31.95 26.04 16.01
C LEU A 337 32.02 24.50 16.03
N THR A 338 33.15 23.94 16.46
CA THR A 338 33.34 22.48 16.55
C THR A 338 33.28 22.01 18.00
N ILE A 339 32.31 21.16 18.32
CA ILE A 339 32.21 20.47 19.61
C ILE A 339 33.01 19.17 19.53
N GLY A 340 34.04 19.04 20.37
CA GLY A 340 34.94 17.88 20.41
C GLY A 340 34.26 16.60 20.90
N SER A 341 34.85 15.45 20.61
CA SER A 341 34.22 14.12 20.84
C SER A 341 33.89 13.81 22.31
N ASN A 342 34.61 14.41 23.25
CA ASN A 342 34.40 14.23 24.69
C ASN A 342 33.65 15.41 25.33
N GLN A 343 33.22 16.41 24.55
CA GLN A 343 32.39 17.51 25.03
C GLN A 343 30.90 17.15 25.02
N SER A 344 30.15 17.80 25.90
CA SER A 344 28.68 17.82 25.85
C SER A 344 28.13 19.25 25.84
N VAL A 345 27.06 19.48 25.09
CA VAL A 345 26.19 20.65 25.23
C VAL A 345 24.84 20.15 25.70
N VAL A 346 24.39 20.55 26.89
CA VAL A 346 23.19 20.00 27.53
C VAL A 346 22.22 21.12 27.95
N GLY A 347 20.93 20.81 28.07
CA GLY A 347 19.93 21.73 28.64
C GLY A 347 18.85 22.18 27.66
N ARG A 348 18.56 23.49 27.66
CA ARG A 348 17.56 24.17 26.83
C ARG A 348 18.10 25.51 26.32
N GLY A 349 17.62 25.98 25.17
CA GLY A 349 18.10 27.23 24.55
C GLY A 349 18.28 27.08 23.03
N GLN A 350 19.01 27.99 22.40
CA GLN A 350 19.20 28.06 20.95
C GLN A 350 20.65 27.76 20.52
N ILE A 351 20.78 26.99 19.43
CA ILE A 351 22.04 26.82 18.70
C ILE A 351 21.85 27.41 17.30
N ASN A 352 22.33 28.64 17.15
CA ASN A 352 22.34 29.40 15.90
C ASN A 352 23.65 29.23 15.12
N ALA A 353 24.67 28.67 15.77
CA ALA A 353 25.97 28.39 15.18
C ALA A 353 25.90 27.46 13.94
N ALA A 354 26.74 27.74 12.94
CA ALA A 354 27.21 26.71 12.02
C ALA A 354 28.07 25.73 12.82
N LEU A 355 27.61 24.49 12.98
CA LEU A 355 28.09 23.59 14.04
C LEU A 355 28.59 22.26 13.47
N VAL A 356 29.76 21.82 13.93
CA VAL A 356 30.22 20.43 13.81
C VAL A 356 30.17 19.79 15.19
N ASN A 357 29.20 18.89 15.41
CA ASN A 357 29.13 18.09 16.64
C ASN A 357 29.86 16.76 16.47
N ASN A 358 30.99 16.58 17.15
CA ASN A 358 31.63 15.26 17.29
C ASN A 358 31.29 14.59 18.64
N GLY A 359 30.74 15.35 19.60
CA GLY A 359 30.39 14.89 20.94
C GLY A 359 28.87 14.70 21.13
N LEU A 360 28.34 15.20 22.24
CA LEU A 360 26.93 15.07 22.60
C LEU A 360 26.22 16.44 22.61
N LEU A 361 25.13 16.58 21.86
CA LEU A 361 24.12 17.64 22.08
C LEU A 361 22.90 17.01 22.74
N HIS A 362 22.42 17.53 23.88
CA HIS A 362 21.42 16.85 24.72
C HIS A 362 20.32 17.78 25.26
N ALA A 363 19.15 17.73 24.64
CA ALA A 363 17.91 18.28 25.18
C ALA A 363 17.39 17.38 26.31
N ASN A 364 17.66 17.74 27.57
CA ASN A 364 17.35 16.93 28.75
C ASN A 364 16.40 17.61 29.75
N VAL A 365 15.78 18.73 29.38
CA VAL A 365 14.88 19.51 30.25
C VAL A 365 13.42 19.25 29.86
N VAL A 366 12.64 18.66 30.78
CA VAL A 366 11.21 18.35 30.62
C VAL A 366 10.43 19.53 30.01
N ASN A 367 9.63 19.27 28.98
CA ASN A 367 8.76 20.23 28.29
C ASN A 367 9.48 21.47 27.71
N ASN A 368 10.80 21.41 27.54
CA ASN A 368 11.60 22.50 26.99
C ASN A 368 12.43 22.03 25.79
N SER A 369 12.73 22.98 24.91
CA SER A 369 13.45 22.76 23.66
C SER A 369 14.94 23.13 23.76
N MET A 370 15.78 22.29 23.16
CA MET A 370 17.01 22.76 22.52
C MET A 370 16.67 23.00 21.05
N GLU A 371 16.81 24.25 20.61
CA GLU A 371 16.33 24.75 19.32
C GLU A 371 17.50 24.93 18.37
N PHE A 372 17.55 24.14 17.29
CA PHE A 372 18.48 24.35 16.20
C PHE A 372 17.81 25.28 15.18
N ARG A 373 18.34 26.50 15.04
CA ARG A 373 17.85 27.52 14.11
C ARG A 373 18.98 28.08 13.27
N SER A 374 18.71 28.41 12.00
CA SER A 374 19.64 28.98 11.00
C SER A 374 20.96 28.19 10.80
N GLN A 375 21.60 28.33 9.64
CA GLN A 375 22.84 27.62 9.27
C GLN A 375 22.74 26.07 9.28
N ASP A 376 23.50 25.41 8.43
CA ASP A 376 23.55 23.95 8.43
C ASP A 376 24.36 23.41 9.61
N LYS A 377 24.12 22.15 9.99
CA LYS A 377 24.86 21.44 11.04
C LYS A 377 25.39 20.10 10.53
N THR A 378 26.57 19.73 11.02
CA THR A 378 27.16 18.40 10.81
C THR A 378 27.17 17.66 12.14
N ASN A 379 26.53 16.49 12.20
CA ASN A 379 26.54 15.58 13.33
C ASN A 379 27.39 14.35 13.02
N ASN A 380 28.58 14.30 13.61
CA ASN A 380 29.45 13.12 13.67
C ASN A 380 29.34 12.38 15.01
N GLY A 381 28.66 12.97 16.00
CA GLY A 381 28.42 12.42 17.32
C GLY A 381 26.95 12.07 17.54
N THR A 382 26.43 12.46 18.71
CA THR A 382 25.05 12.19 19.11
C THR A 382 24.27 13.49 19.34
N MET A 383 23.06 13.56 18.77
CA MET A 383 22.04 14.54 19.11
C MET A 383 20.91 13.81 19.85
N ARG A 384 20.65 14.14 21.12
CA ARG A 384 19.70 13.41 21.97
C ARG A 384 18.64 14.32 22.57
N ALA A 385 17.39 13.89 22.51
CA ALA A 385 16.31 14.34 23.36
C ALA A 385 16.08 13.27 24.45
N SER A 386 15.90 13.66 25.71
CA SER A 386 15.50 12.69 26.76
C SER A 386 14.71 13.32 27.89
N SER A 387 14.10 12.50 28.73
CA SER A 387 13.47 12.95 29.98
C SER A 387 12.43 14.06 29.74
N GLY A 388 11.57 13.89 28.74
CA GLY A 388 10.58 14.89 28.31
C GLY A 388 11.16 16.13 27.62
N GLY A 389 12.46 16.20 27.37
CA GLY A 389 13.08 17.27 26.58
C GLY A 389 12.85 17.11 25.09
N VAL A 390 12.94 18.23 24.35
CA VAL A 390 12.67 18.30 22.91
C VAL A 390 13.90 18.77 22.14
N LEU A 391 14.35 18.00 21.16
CA LEU A 391 15.32 18.41 20.15
C LEU A 391 14.55 18.98 18.95
N ASN A 392 14.57 20.29 18.78
CA ASN A 392 13.72 21.00 17.82
C ASN A 392 14.54 21.48 16.62
N ILE A 393 14.26 20.97 15.41
CA ILE A 393 15.07 21.19 14.20
C ILE A 393 14.24 21.91 13.13
N GLN A 394 14.57 23.18 12.85
CA GLN A 394 13.74 24.06 12.03
C GLN A 394 14.53 24.78 10.92
N GLY A 395 14.20 24.51 9.65
CA GLY A 395 14.57 25.37 8.51
C GLY A 395 16.04 25.28 8.07
N MET A 396 16.60 24.07 7.99
CA MET A 396 18.06 23.84 7.80
C MET A 396 18.40 22.44 7.29
N THR A 397 19.64 22.23 6.86
CA THR A 397 20.21 20.89 6.64
C THR A 397 20.97 20.41 7.88
N VAL A 398 20.71 19.18 8.29
CA VAL A 398 21.56 18.42 9.23
C VAL A 398 22.20 17.25 8.49
N ASN A 399 23.50 17.33 8.25
CA ASN A 399 24.29 16.20 7.79
C ASN A 399 24.58 15.29 8.99
N ASN A 400 23.86 14.17 9.07
CA ASN A 400 23.91 13.18 10.13
C ASN A 400 24.64 11.90 9.70
N SER A 401 25.29 11.89 8.53
CA SER A 401 25.84 10.69 7.88
C SER A 401 26.80 9.87 8.75
N SER A 402 27.56 10.53 9.63
CA SER A 402 28.51 9.89 10.54
C SER A 402 28.01 9.79 11.99
N GLY A 403 26.78 10.24 12.26
CA GLY A 403 26.23 10.41 13.61
C GLY A 403 24.85 9.78 13.78
N GLN A 404 24.25 10.10 14.93
CA GLN A 404 22.93 9.59 15.31
C GLN A 404 22.08 10.65 16.01
N MET A 405 20.77 10.57 15.78
CA MET A 405 19.74 11.28 16.55
C MET A 405 18.98 10.28 17.42
N ILE A 406 18.69 10.64 18.67
CA ILE A 406 18.07 9.75 19.66
C ILE A 406 16.95 10.47 20.41
N ALA A 407 15.74 9.95 20.37
CA ALA A 407 14.61 10.36 21.21
C ALA A 407 14.42 9.34 22.34
N ASP A 408 15.02 9.58 23.50
CA ASP A 408 15.08 8.63 24.63
C ASP A 408 14.18 9.06 25.80
N GLY A 409 12.88 8.76 25.70
CA GLY A 409 11.85 9.35 26.56
C GLY A 409 11.69 10.87 26.36
N GLY A 410 12.21 11.42 25.26
CA GLY A 410 12.01 12.79 24.78
C GLY A 410 11.55 12.79 23.32
N THR A 411 11.59 13.94 22.64
CA THR A 411 11.10 14.06 21.25
C THR A 411 12.14 14.70 20.32
N VAL A 412 12.37 14.09 19.15
CA VAL A 412 12.99 14.77 17.99
C VAL A 412 11.87 15.38 17.15
N HIS A 413 11.93 16.68 16.90
CA HIS A 413 10.77 17.47 16.51
C HIS A 413 11.03 18.37 15.31
N PHE A 414 10.13 18.33 14.33
CA PHE A 414 10.12 19.15 13.12
C PHE A 414 8.85 20.04 13.14
N PRO A 415 8.96 21.33 13.50
CA PRO A 415 7.79 22.13 13.89
C PRO A 415 7.11 22.84 12.71
N SER A 416 7.88 23.23 11.69
CA SER A 416 7.42 24.01 10.53
C SER A 416 8.56 24.24 9.53
N GLY A 417 8.21 24.55 8.28
CA GLY A 417 9.17 24.87 7.22
C GLY A 417 9.92 23.65 6.71
N THR A 418 10.93 23.88 5.87
CA THR A 418 11.68 22.83 5.19
C THR A 418 12.97 22.49 5.94
N THR A 419 13.09 21.25 6.42
CA THR A 419 14.31 20.72 7.09
C THR A 419 14.85 19.51 6.34
N SER A 420 16.14 19.50 6.01
CA SER A 420 16.79 18.38 5.31
C SER A 420 17.65 17.54 6.26
N ILE A 421 17.50 16.21 6.25
CA ILE A 421 18.32 15.28 7.02
C ILE A 421 19.07 14.35 6.06
N ILE A 422 20.39 14.29 6.18
CA ILE A 422 21.25 13.48 5.30
C ILE A 422 21.94 12.39 6.12
N GLY A 423 21.59 11.14 5.85
CA GLY A 423 22.23 9.95 6.38
C GLY A 423 22.06 9.69 7.89
N GLY A 424 22.80 8.70 8.36
CA GLY A 424 22.83 8.30 9.77
C GLY A 424 21.55 7.64 10.27
N THR A 425 21.47 7.51 11.59
CA THR A 425 20.31 6.93 12.28
C THR A 425 19.49 8.00 13.00
N ILE A 426 18.17 7.79 13.03
CA ILE A 426 17.24 8.40 13.97
C ILE A 426 16.61 7.25 14.75
N SER A 427 16.69 7.29 16.07
CA SER A 427 16.21 6.23 16.96
C SER A 427 15.28 6.77 18.04
N THR A 428 14.31 5.97 18.47
CA THR A 428 13.49 6.27 19.66
C THR A 428 13.60 5.16 20.69
N LEU A 429 13.83 5.53 21.95
CA LEU A 429 14.05 4.65 23.09
C LEU A 429 13.14 5.09 24.25
N ASN A 430 12.84 4.17 25.18
CA ASN A 430 12.11 4.45 26.44
C ASN A 430 10.86 5.35 26.29
N GLY A 431 10.07 5.14 25.24
CA GLY A 431 8.84 5.89 24.95
C GLY A 431 9.03 7.26 24.28
N GLY A 432 10.23 7.59 23.83
CA GLY A 432 10.46 8.79 23.01
C GLY A 432 9.89 8.67 21.60
N SER A 433 9.90 9.78 20.85
CA SER A 433 9.26 9.86 19.53
C SER A 433 9.99 10.77 18.53
N VAL A 434 9.76 10.54 17.24
CA VAL A 434 9.95 11.54 16.18
C VAL A 434 8.59 12.17 15.84
N THR A 435 8.52 13.49 15.69
CA THR A 435 7.25 14.19 15.41
C THR A 435 7.40 15.27 14.35
N MET A 436 6.51 15.27 13.35
CA MET A 436 6.33 16.34 12.37
C MET A 436 4.98 17.03 12.57
N LEU A 437 4.99 18.35 12.73
CA LEU A 437 3.78 19.16 12.86
C LEU A 437 3.25 19.65 11.50
N SER A 438 2.01 20.18 11.51
CA SER A 438 1.39 20.80 10.35
C SER A 438 2.25 21.93 9.79
N GLY A 439 2.47 21.93 8.48
CA GLY A 439 3.33 22.90 7.79
C GLY A 439 4.83 22.59 7.88
N ALA A 440 5.22 21.39 8.34
CA ALA A 440 6.60 20.92 8.29
C ALA A 440 6.82 20.02 7.06
N THR A 441 7.82 20.35 6.25
CA THR A 441 8.33 19.50 5.16
C THR A 441 9.71 18.99 5.57
N SER A 442 9.95 17.68 5.53
CA SER A 442 11.28 17.13 5.83
C SER A 442 11.83 16.28 4.69
N ASN A 443 13.02 16.64 4.20
CA ASN A 443 13.71 15.98 3.09
C ASN A 443 14.75 14.99 3.65
N TRP A 444 14.50 13.70 3.55
CA TRP A 444 15.36 12.66 4.11
C TRP A 444 16.13 11.92 3.00
N THR A 445 17.45 12.03 3.02
CA THR A 445 18.34 11.35 2.08
C THR A 445 19.07 10.21 2.79
N ASN A 446 18.80 8.96 2.42
CA ASN A 446 19.48 7.76 2.93
C ASN A 446 19.43 7.60 4.47
N VAL A 447 18.33 8.02 5.11
CA VAL A 447 18.16 7.95 6.57
C VAL A 447 17.76 6.54 7.01
N SER A 448 18.21 6.12 8.20
CA SER A 448 17.73 4.91 8.89
C SER A 448 16.92 5.29 10.12
N LEU A 449 15.64 4.92 10.16
CA LEU A 449 14.70 5.21 11.24
C LEU A 449 14.43 3.95 12.07
N SER A 450 14.42 4.09 13.39
CA SER A 450 14.08 3.02 14.34
C SER A 450 13.21 3.57 15.47
N GLY A 451 12.10 2.92 15.78
CA GLY A 451 11.11 3.43 16.74
C GLY A 451 10.21 4.57 16.22
N SER A 452 9.19 4.96 16.98
CA SER A 452 7.96 5.58 16.46
C SER A 452 8.13 6.99 15.89
N MET A 453 7.54 7.23 14.72
CA MET A 453 7.43 8.53 14.06
C MET A 453 5.95 8.90 13.84
N PHE A 454 5.59 10.13 14.17
CA PHE A 454 4.24 10.66 14.02
C PHE A 454 4.24 11.87 13.09
N MET A 455 3.43 11.83 12.04
CA MET A 455 3.18 12.94 11.12
C MET A 455 1.76 13.45 11.33
N ASN A 456 1.60 14.73 11.66
CA ASN A 456 0.30 15.37 11.73
C ASN A 456 -0.19 15.74 10.32
N GLY A 457 -1.51 15.91 10.13
CA GLY A 457 -2.06 16.46 8.90
C GLY A 457 -1.46 17.83 8.57
N GLY A 458 -1.13 18.04 7.30
CA GLY A 458 -0.35 19.17 6.80
C GLY A 458 1.18 18.97 6.87
N ALA A 459 1.68 17.80 7.28
CA ALA A 459 3.12 17.47 7.29
C ALA A 459 3.52 16.62 6.08
N GLU A 460 4.70 16.86 5.52
CA GLU A 460 5.22 16.15 4.35
C GLU A 460 6.61 15.56 4.59
N LEU A 461 6.74 14.23 4.48
CA LEU A 461 8.02 13.52 4.50
C LEU A 461 8.44 13.18 3.07
N ASN A 462 9.46 13.88 2.58
CA ASN A 462 10.08 13.63 1.30
C ASN A 462 11.23 12.63 1.45
N VAL A 463 11.19 11.54 0.70
CA VAL A 463 12.23 10.51 0.63
C VAL A 463 13.09 10.76 -0.62
N LEU A 464 14.41 10.83 -0.41
CA LEU A 464 15.42 11.12 -1.43
C LEU A 464 16.58 10.11 -1.38
N GLY A 465 17.45 10.16 -2.39
CA GLY A 465 18.60 9.26 -2.50
C GLY A 465 18.19 7.86 -2.92
N THR A 466 18.75 6.83 -2.30
CA THR A 466 18.34 5.44 -2.54
C THR A 466 17.09 5.05 -1.74
N GLY A 467 16.74 5.83 -0.72
CA GLY A 467 15.48 5.75 0.01
C GLY A 467 15.62 5.84 1.53
N LEU A 468 14.78 5.08 2.22
CA LEU A 468 14.61 5.11 3.68
C LEU A 468 14.73 3.69 4.24
N THR A 469 15.56 3.49 5.26
CA THR A 469 15.54 2.24 6.04
C THR A 469 14.59 2.42 7.23
N ASN A 470 13.34 1.99 7.08
CA ASN A 470 12.31 2.02 8.10
C ASN A 470 12.32 0.73 8.94
N ASN A 471 12.83 0.81 10.17
CA ASN A 471 12.65 -0.20 11.23
C ASN A 471 11.74 0.35 12.35
N ALA A 472 10.71 1.10 11.94
CA ALA A 472 9.90 1.92 12.81
C ALA A 472 8.40 1.80 12.48
N SER A 473 7.56 2.35 13.36
CA SER A 473 6.17 2.65 13.03
C SER A 473 6.08 4.11 12.63
N ILE A 474 5.85 4.37 11.33
CA ILE A 474 5.58 5.71 10.79
C ILE A 474 4.06 5.85 10.72
N ILE A 475 3.48 6.78 11.47
CA ILE A 475 2.04 7.03 11.47
C ILE A 475 1.75 8.34 10.73
N VAL A 476 1.05 8.23 9.61
CA VAL A 476 0.66 9.33 8.73
C VAL A 476 -0.73 9.84 9.13
N ASN A 477 -0.83 11.15 9.36
CA ASN A 477 -1.99 11.84 9.92
C ASN A 477 -2.46 11.30 11.29
N ASN A 478 -1.51 11.21 12.23
CA ASN A 478 -1.75 10.71 13.59
C ASN A 478 -2.77 11.54 14.39
N ASN A 479 -3.02 12.80 14.01
CA ASN A 479 -3.97 13.69 14.70
C ASN A 479 -5.37 13.70 14.06
N GLY A 480 -5.63 12.91 13.01
CA GLY A 480 -6.95 12.81 12.38
C GLY A 480 -7.45 14.13 11.76
N SER A 481 -6.52 14.97 11.30
CA SER A 481 -6.83 16.27 10.70
C SER A 481 -7.35 16.11 9.26
N ALA A 482 -8.25 16.99 8.82
CA ALA A 482 -8.68 17.08 7.41
C ALA A 482 -7.65 17.81 6.51
N SER A 483 -6.37 17.79 6.89
CA SER A 483 -5.25 18.33 6.11
C SER A 483 -4.33 17.19 5.74
N ASP A 484 -3.94 17.14 4.46
CA ASP A 484 -3.12 16.06 3.90
C ASP A 484 -1.80 15.88 4.67
N ALA A 485 -1.56 14.69 5.23
CA ALA A 485 -0.21 14.25 5.56
C ALA A 485 0.31 13.36 4.44
N VAL A 486 1.51 13.65 3.94
CA VAL A 486 2.05 13.02 2.73
C VAL A 486 3.41 12.40 2.97
N LEU A 487 3.58 11.14 2.58
CA LEU A 487 4.90 10.52 2.38
C LEU A 487 5.16 10.48 0.87
N ARG A 488 6.15 11.22 0.41
CA ARG A 488 6.46 11.41 -1.02
C ARG A 488 7.84 10.85 -1.36
N ALA A 489 7.95 10.07 -2.41
CA ALA A 489 9.23 9.74 -3.03
C ALA A 489 9.57 10.78 -4.11
N MET A 490 10.60 11.60 -3.87
CA MET A 490 11.04 12.66 -4.79
C MET A 490 11.82 12.11 -6.01
N VAL A 491 12.35 10.90 -5.87
CA VAL A 491 13.08 10.13 -6.88
C VAL A 491 12.71 8.66 -6.69
N SER A 492 13.02 7.80 -7.67
CA SER A 492 12.84 6.36 -7.50
C SER A 492 13.65 5.86 -6.30
N ALA A 493 12.95 5.33 -5.29
CA ALA A 493 13.48 5.09 -3.96
C ALA A 493 12.87 3.82 -3.35
N THR A 494 13.60 3.18 -2.43
CA THR A 494 13.09 2.01 -1.71
C THR A 494 12.91 2.33 -0.22
N ILE A 495 11.74 1.99 0.32
CA ILE A 495 11.54 1.90 1.77
C ILE A 495 11.85 0.47 2.18
N ASN A 496 13.00 0.28 2.84
CA ASN A 496 13.54 -1.01 3.29
C ASN A 496 13.46 -1.13 4.82
N GLY A 497 13.91 -2.27 5.38
CA GLY A 497 13.90 -2.55 6.81
C GLY A 497 12.70 -3.40 7.22
N THR A 498 12.34 -3.36 8.51
CA THR A 498 11.34 -4.26 9.16
C THR A 498 10.11 -3.54 9.73
N GLY A 499 9.97 -2.25 9.45
CA GLY A 499 8.93 -1.37 9.98
C GLY A 499 7.59 -1.40 9.23
N SER A 500 6.69 -0.53 9.69
CA SER A 500 5.34 -0.34 9.16
C SER A 500 5.04 1.15 8.91
N ILE A 501 4.29 1.45 7.85
CA ILE A 501 3.68 2.75 7.60
C ILE A 501 2.17 2.59 7.87
N THR A 502 1.61 3.37 8.79
CA THR A 502 0.17 3.37 9.09
C THR A 502 -0.47 4.64 8.54
N LEU A 503 -1.40 4.48 7.60
CA LEU A 503 -2.22 5.58 7.08
C LEU A 503 -3.50 5.72 7.93
N GLN A 504 -3.71 6.88 8.55
CA GLN A 504 -4.84 7.12 9.47
C GLN A 504 -5.82 8.21 9.03
N GLY A 505 -5.53 8.96 7.97
CA GLY A 505 -6.42 9.97 7.40
C GLY A 505 -7.63 9.35 6.70
N PHE A 506 -8.75 10.07 6.66
CA PHE A 506 -9.90 9.64 5.86
C PHE A 506 -9.71 10.08 4.39
N ALA A 507 -10.20 9.28 3.44
CA ALA A 507 -10.07 9.56 2.00
C ALA A 507 -8.65 10.01 1.60
N GLY A 508 -8.46 11.30 1.31
CA GLY A 508 -7.18 11.87 0.89
C GLY A 508 -6.28 12.42 2.00
N ASP A 509 -6.68 12.39 3.27
CA ASP A 509 -5.93 13.08 4.34
C ASP A 509 -4.64 12.33 4.76
N SER A 510 -4.39 11.13 4.21
CA SER A 510 -3.12 10.41 4.30
C SER A 510 -2.75 9.87 2.94
N ARG A 511 -1.59 10.29 2.41
CA ARG A 511 -1.15 9.93 1.06
C ARG A 511 0.25 9.33 1.02
N ILE A 512 0.42 8.37 0.12
CA ILE A 512 1.72 7.95 -0.41
C ILE A 512 1.79 8.36 -1.88
N GLU A 513 2.81 9.16 -2.23
CA GLU A 513 2.96 9.77 -3.55
C GLU A 513 4.39 9.60 -4.11
N THR A 514 4.52 9.79 -5.42
CA THR A 514 5.78 9.83 -6.16
C THR A 514 5.78 11.07 -7.04
N GLU A 515 6.93 11.70 -7.23
CA GLU A 515 7.10 12.67 -8.31
C GLU A 515 6.97 12.01 -9.70
N PRO A 516 6.60 12.75 -10.76
CA PRO A 516 6.40 12.17 -12.09
C PRO A 516 7.64 11.40 -12.60
N GLY A 517 7.45 10.12 -12.93
CA GLY A 517 8.52 9.21 -13.38
C GLY A 517 9.35 8.58 -12.26
N ALA A 518 9.14 8.92 -10.98
CA ALA A 518 9.70 8.20 -9.85
C ALA A 518 8.86 6.96 -9.50
N VAL A 519 9.52 5.88 -9.09
CA VAL A 519 8.87 4.65 -8.60
C VAL A 519 9.25 4.39 -7.14
N LEU A 520 8.24 4.24 -6.28
CA LEU A 520 8.44 3.88 -4.88
C LEU A 520 8.38 2.35 -4.72
N THR A 521 9.46 1.76 -4.20
CA THR A 521 9.50 0.34 -3.86
C THR A 521 9.28 0.13 -2.36
N ILE A 522 8.29 -0.67 -2.00
CA ILE A 522 8.07 -1.16 -0.63
C ILE A 522 8.83 -2.48 -0.47
N GLY A 523 9.76 -2.53 0.47
CA GLY A 523 10.61 -3.69 0.73
C GLY A 523 9.83 -4.90 1.29
N ASN A 524 10.41 -6.09 1.14
CA ASN A 524 9.76 -7.37 1.48
C ASN A 524 9.30 -7.50 2.95
N ASN A 525 10.02 -6.90 3.89
CA ASN A 525 9.69 -6.91 5.32
C ASN A 525 8.99 -5.62 5.79
N GLN A 526 8.48 -4.80 4.85
CA GLN A 526 7.66 -3.63 5.17
C GLN A 526 6.17 -3.97 5.13
N SER A 527 5.40 -3.16 5.85
CA SER A 527 3.95 -3.10 5.69
C SER A 527 3.46 -1.66 5.52
N VAL A 528 2.47 -1.45 4.64
CA VAL A 528 1.64 -0.24 4.61
C VAL A 528 0.24 -0.66 5.03
N ILE A 529 -0.27 -0.11 6.13
CA ILE A 529 -1.49 -0.57 6.78
C ILE A 529 -2.43 0.63 6.95
N GLY A 530 -3.74 0.44 6.81
CA GLY A 530 -4.72 1.40 7.28
C GLY A 530 -5.74 1.83 6.24
N ARG A 531 -5.96 3.15 6.13
CA ARG A 531 -6.86 3.81 5.18
C ARG A 531 -6.26 5.14 4.70
N GLY A 532 -6.53 5.51 3.45
CA GLY A 532 -5.90 6.65 2.79
C GLY A 532 -5.69 6.40 1.30
N GLN A 533 -4.87 7.23 0.66
CA GLN A 533 -4.58 7.18 -0.79
C GLN A 533 -3.14 6.76 -1.09
N ILE A 534 -2.99 5.92 -2.11
CA ILE A 534 -1.71 5.55 -2.72
C ILE A 534 -1.79 5.97 -4.19
N ASN A 535 -1.34 7.20 -4.43
CA ASN A 535 -1.28 7.83 -5.75
C ASN A 535 0.03 7.51 -6.49
N ALA A 536 1.02 6.98 -5.76
CA ALA A 536 2.34 6.63 -6.24
C ALA A 536 2.36 5.56 -7.36
N ALA A 537 3.35 5.65 -8.25
CA ALA A 537 3.84 4.51 -9.00
C ALA A 537 4.60 3.59 -8.03
N LEU A 538 4.11 2.36 -7.84
CA LEU A 538 4.48 1.54 -6.69
C LEU A 538 4.91 0.12 -7.10
N VAL A 539 6.02 -0.36 -6.53
CA VAL A 539 6.36 -1.79 -6.49
C VAL A 539 6.22 -2.28 -5.04
N ASN A 540 5.18 -3.07 -4.76
CA ASN A 540 5.03 -3.72 -3.47
C ASN A 540 5.71 -5.09 -3.46
N ASN A 541 6.76 -5.27 -2.65
CA ASN A 541 7.29 -6.60 -2.33
C ASN A 541 6.89 -7.08 -0.93
N GLY A 542 6.26 -6.22 -0.12
CA GLY A 542 5.83 -6.50 1.25
C GLY A 542 4.32 -6.63 1.36
N LEU A 543 3.73 -6.06 2.42
CA LEU A 543 2.30 -6.09 2.69
C LEU A 543 1.65 -4.72 2.48
N LEU A 544 0.57 -4.65 1.69
CA LEU A 544 -0.37 -3.53 1.65
C LEU A 544 -1.69 -3.98 2.27
N HIS A 545 -2.17 -3.35 3.35
CA HIS A 545 -3.25 -3.91 4.18
C HIS A 545 -4.34 -2.90 4.53
N ALA A 546 -5.50 -3.01 3.88
CA ALA A 546 -6.72 -2.30 4.25
C ALA A 546 -7.41 -3.01 5.42
N ASN A 547 -7.29 -2.49 6.64
CA ASN A 547 -7.76 -3.14 7.87
C ASN A 547 -8.80 -2.34 8.68
N PHE A 548 -9.21 -1.16 8.19
CA PHE A 548 -10.25 -0.34 8.84
C PHE A 548 -11.63 -0.67 8.28
N ASN A 549 -12.54 -1.13 9.15
CA ASN A 549 -13.93 -1.42 8.82
C ASN A 549 -14.61 -0.26 8.08
N SER A 550 -15.31 -0.57 6.98
CA SER A 550 -16.08 0.38 6.15
C SER A 550 -15.24 1.53 5.56
N ASN A 551 -13.92 1.37 5.50
CA ASN A 551 -12.98 2.37 4.96
C ASN A 551 -12.08 1.75 3.89
N SER A 552 -11.61 2.58 2.97
CA SER A 552 -10.78 2.15 1.85
C SER A 552 -9.30 2.52 2.02
N MET A 553 -8.42 1.65 1.53
CA MET A 553 -7.14 2.04 0.96
C MET A 553 -7.37 2.24 -0.54
N GLU A 554 -7.28 3.48 -1.00
CA GLU A 554 -7.52 3.88 -2.40
C GLU A 554 -6.23 3.82 -3.20
N PHE A 555 -6.19 2.98 -4.22
CA PHE A 555 -5.11 2.89 -5.20
C PHE A 555 -5.54 3.65 -6.44
N ARG A 556 -4.89 4.79 -6.71
CA ARG A 556 -5.29 5.74 -7.74
C ARG A 556 -4.08 6.10 -8.60
N SER A 557 -4.35 6.57 -9.82
CA SER A 557 -3.33 6.94 -10.83
C SER A 557 -2.27 5.84 -11.04
N GLU A 558 -1.22 6.13 -11.80
CA GLU A 558 0.06 5.38 -11.93
C GLU A 558 0.04 3.85 -11.73
N ASN A 559 0.44 3.09 -12.75
CA ASN A 559 0.47 1.63 -12.66
C ASN A 559 1.26 1.13 -11.44
N LYS A 560 0.77 0.07 -10.79
CA LYS A 560 1.41 -0.57 -9.64
C LYS A 560 1.78 -2.03 -9.97
N THR A 561 2.84 -2.51 -9.34
CA THR A 561 3.25 -3.92 -9.36
C THR A 561 3.18 -4.49 -7.95
N ASN A 562 2.51 -5.63 -7.79
CA ASN A 562 2.43 -6.39 -6.55
C ASN A 562 3.20 -7.71 -6.70
N ASN A 563 4.37 -7.78 -6.06
CA ASN A 563 5.19 -8.98 -5.88
C ASN A 563 5.02 -9.59 -4.48
N GLY A 564 4.25 -8.94 -3.61
CA GLY A 564 3.95 -9.38 -2.24
C GLY A 564 2.45 -9.60 -2.06
N THR A 565 1.92 -9.13 -0.93
CA THR A 565 0.49 -9.30 -0.59
C THR A 565 -0.23 -7.96 -0.56
N MET A 566 -1.36 -7.87 -1.25
CA MET A 566 -2.40 -6.88 -0.97
C MET A 566 -3.50 -7.57 -0.16
N ARG A 567 -3.86 -7.04 1.02
CA ARG A 567 -4.80 -7.68 1.95
C ARG A 567 -5.93 -6.73 2.34
N ALA A 568 -7.14 -7.26 2.44
CA ALA A 568 -8.30 -6.62 3.04
C ALA A 568 -8.80 -7.46 4.24
N THR A 569 -9.00 -6.85 5.41
CA THR A 569 -9.56 -7.54 6.60
C THR A 569 -10.55 -6.68 7.37
N ASN A 570 -11.37 -7.29 8.23
CA ASN A 570 -12.22 -6.59 9.20
C ASN A 570 -13.22 -5.60 8.56
N GLY A 571 -13.70 -5.90 7.35
CA GLY A 571 -14.55 -4.99 6.56
C GLY A 571 -13.81 -3.83 5.91
N GLY A 572 -12.48 -3.87 5.84
CA GLY A 572 -11.68 -2.93 5.05
C GLY A 572 -11.74 -3.21 3.55
N THR A 573 -11.46 -2.19 2.74
CA THR A 573 -11.57 -2.26 1.27
C THR A 573 -10.26 -1.89 0.58
N LEU A 574 -9.79 -2.74 -0.34
CA LEU A 574 -8.81 -2.37 -1.38
C LEU A 574 -9.59 -1.80 -2.57
N ASN A 575 -9.40 -0.51 -2.88
CA ASN A 575 -10.21 0.21 -3.86
C ASN A 575 -9.33 0.62 -5.07
N LEU A 576 -9.48 -0.05 -6.22
CA LEU A 576 -8.58 0.12 -7.38
C LEU A 576 -9.20 1.02 -8.46
N GLN A 577 -8.60 2.18 -8.70
CA GLN A 577 -9.19 3.25 -9.53
C GLN A 577 -8.29 3.66 -10.70
N ASN A 578 -8.74 3.35 -11.93
CA ASN A 578 -8.17 3.90 -13.17
C ASN A 578 -6.66 3.64 -13.33
N MET A 579 -6.25 2.39 -13.19
CA MET A 579 -4.84 1.96 -13.13
C MET A 579 -4.66 0.52 -13.63
N SER A 580 -3.42 0.16 -14.01
CA SER A 580 -3.05 -1.24 -14.23
C SER A 580 -2.30 -1.81 -13.02
N LEU A 581 -2.69 -3.01 -12.59
CA LEU A 581 -2.04 -3.77 -11.54
C LEU A 581 -1.37 -5.02 -12.15
N ASP A 582 -0.04 -5.03 -12.19
CA ASP A 582 0.69 -6.29 -12.38
C ASP A 582 0.73 -7.02 -11.03
N ASN A 583 0.09 -8.18 -10.95
CA ASN A 583 0.00 -9.03 -9.77
C ASN A 583 0.65 -10.41 -10.03
N THR A 584 1.43 -10.56 -11.10
CA THR A 584 1.96 -11.84 -11.60
C THR A 584 2.74 -12.63 -10.54
N LEU A 585 3.45 -11.93 -9.65
CA LEU A 585 4.23 -12.54 -8.56
C LEU A 585 3.54 -12.41 -7.18
N GLY A 586 2.34 -11.83 -7.12
CA GLY A 586 1.67 -11.43 -5.90
C GLY A 586 0.35 -12.14 -5.62
N ALA A 587 -0.19 -11.84 -4.44
CA ALA A 587 -1.50 -12.31 -4.00
C ALA A 587 -2.38 -11.15 -3.51
N ILE A 588 -3.68 -11.24 -3.78
CA ILE A 588 -4.73 -10.40 -3.21
C ILE A 588 -5.58 -11.24 -2.27
N GLU A 589 -5.56 -10.93 -0.97
CA GLU A 589 -6.21 -11.70 0.09
C GLU A 589 -7.34 -10.90 0.73
N LEU A 590 -8.57 -11.42 0.69
CA LEU A 590 -9.77 -10.73 1.15
C LEU A 590 -10.41 -11.54 2.28
N ASP A 591 -9.89 -11.39 3.50
CA ASP A 591 -10.28 -12.12 4.71
C ASP A 591 -11.31 -11.31 5.50
N GLY A 592 -12.59 -11.43 5.12
CA GLY A 592 -13.66 -10.57 5.61
C GLY A 592 -13.56 -9.11 5.14
N GLY A 593 -12.83 -8.85 4.05
CA GLY A 593 -12.68 -7.53 3.41
C GLY A 593 -13.06 -7.54 1.92
N THR A 594 -12.95 -6.40 1.24
CA THR A 594 -13.44 -6.24 -0.14
C THR A 594 -12.35 -5.78 -1.11
N LEU A 595 -12.29 -6.37 -2.30
CA LEU A 595 -11.63 -5.78 -3.49
C LEU A 595 -12.69 -5.06 -4.30
N LEU A 596 -12.53 -3.76 -4.51
CA LEU A 596 -13.54 -2.89 -5.12
C LEU A 596 -13.06 -2.31 -6.45
N PHE A 597 -13.87 -2.50 -7.49
CA PHE A 597 -13.80 -1.77 -8.76
C PHE A 597 -14.96 -0.76 -8.80
N PRO A 598 -14.72 0.52 -8.46
CA PRO A 598 -15.70 1.60 -8.63
C PRO A 598 -15.76 2.04 -10.10
N THR A 599 -16.55 3.07 -10.40
CA THR A 599 -16.66 3.65 -11.75
C THR A 599 -15.30 4.02 -12.34
N GLY A 600 -14.97 3.46 -13.51
CA GLY A 600 -13.66 3.57 -14.15
C GLY A 600 -13.19 2.26 -14.77
N THR A 601 -11.94 2.24 -15.25
CA THR A 601 -11.33 1.06 -15.90
C THR A 601 -10.01 0.67 -15.20
N THR A 602 -9.93 -0.56 -14.68
CA THR A 602 -8.72 -1.08 -14.01
C THR A 602 -8.28 -2.39 -14.67
N SER A 603 -6.99 -2.64 -14.90
CA SER A 603 -6.53 -3.97 -15.35
C SER A 603 -5.81 -4.73 -14.25
N ILE A 604 -5.92 -6.06 -14.26
CA ILE A 604 -5.15 -6.98 -13.40
C ILE A 604 -4.49 -8.03 -14.28
N VAL A 605 -3.18 -8.22 -14.12
CA VAL A 605 -2.40 -9.26 -14.81
C VAL A 605 -1.84 -10.22 -13.78
N GLY A 606 -2.19 -11.50 -13.90
CA GLY A 606 -1.60 -12.61 -13.15
C GLY A 606 -1.93 -12.67 -11.65
N GLY A 607 -1.38 -13.72 -11.03
CA GLY A 607 -1.47 -13.96 -9.58
C GLY A 607 -2.85 -14.41 -9.10
N THR A 608 -3.00 -14.43 -7.78
CA THR A 608 -4.21 -14.97 -7.11
C THR A 608 -5.05 -13.88 -6.45
N ILE A 609 -6.37 -14.08 -6.44
CA ILE A 609 -7.36 -13.33 -5.67
C ILE A 609 -8.15 -14.32 -4.81
N ALA A 610 -7.97 -14.29 -3.49
CA ALA A 610 -8.57 -15.24 -2.56
C ALA A 610 -9.52 -14.54 -1.57
N ALA A 611 -10.83 -14.73 -1.76
CA ALA A 611 -11.86 -14.25 -0.85
C ALA A 611 -12.28 -15.32 0.17
N THR A 612 -12.13 -15.01 1.45
CA THR A 612 -12.35 -15.92 2.59
C THR A 612 -13.10 -15.21 3.73
N ASN A 613 -13.70 -15.97 4.64
CA ASN A 613 -14.37 -15.46 5.85
C ASN A 613 -15.38 -14.31 5.60
N GLY A 614 -16.12 -14.38 4.48
CA GLY A 614 -17.10 -13.37 4.08
C GLY A 614 -16.53 -12.18 3.29
N GLY A 615 -15.25 -12.20 2.92
CA GLY A 615 -14.69 -11.25 1.97
C GLY A 615 -15.20 -11.48 0.54
N SER A 616 -15.00 -10.50 -0.34
CA SER A 616 -15.51 -10.56 -1.72
C SER A 616 -14.81 -9.62 -2.69
N VAL A 617 -14.80 -9.96 -3.97
CA VAL A 617 -14.58 -9.01 -5.07
C VAL A 617 -15.91 -8.36 -5.44
N LEU A 618 -15.93 -7.04 -5.69
CA LEU A 618 -17.13 -6.28 -6.04
C LEU A 618 -16.88 -5.32 -7.22
N PHE A 619 -17.65 -5.50 -8.30
CA PHE A 619 -17.77 -4.55 -9.40
C PHE A 619 -18.99 -3.67 -9.17
N GLN A 620 -18.78 -2.35 -9.08
CA GLN A 620 -19.87 -1.37 -8.98
C GLN A 620 -20.38 -0.93 -10.37
N SER A 621 -21.49 -0.19 -10.38
CA SER A 621 -22.06 0.40 -11.60
C SER A 621 -21.02 1.30 -12.31
N GLY A 622 -20.75 1.00 -13.59
CA GLY A 622 -19.75 1.67 -14.41
C GLY A 622 -18.31 1.31 -14.08
N GLY A 623 -18.08 0.30 -13.22
CA GLY A 623 -16.76 -0.23 -12.91
C GLY A 623 -16.42 -1.40 -13.83
N THR A 624 -15.36 -1.23 -14.63
CA THR A 624 -14.82 -2.24 -15.53
C THR A 624 -13.47 -2.74 -15.01
N SER A 625 -13.25 -4.05 -15.00
CA SER A 625 -11.89 -4.59 -14.90
C SER A 625 -11.54 -5.58 -15.99
N THR A 626 -10.34 -5.41 -16.59
CA THR A 626 -9.77 -6.33 -17.58
C THR A 626 -8.80 -7.28 -16.88
N TRP A 627 -9.03 -8.60 -16.98
CA TRP A 627 -8.21 -9.64 -16.36
C TRP A 627 -7.47 -10.47 -17.41
N THR A 628 -6.19 -10.75 -17.12
CA THR A 628 -5.29 -11.62 -17.90
C THR A 628 -4.63 -12.59 -16.93
N GLU A 629 -4.72 -13.90 -17.16
CA GLU A 629 -4.06 -14.95 -16.33
C GLU A 629 -4.36 -14.89 -14.80
N VAL A 630 -5.52 -14.35 -14.41
CA VAL A 630 -5.91 -14.24 -12.99
C VAL A 630 -6.49 -15.57 -12.49
N GLU A 631 -6.07 -16.01 -11.30
CA GLU A 631 -6.78 -17.03 -10.53
C GLU A 631 -7.65 -16.38 -9.44
N VAL A 632 -8.93 -16.75 -9.36
CA VAL A 632 -9.87 -16.21 -8.37
C VAL A 632 -10.58 -17.32 -7.59
N SER A 633 -10.74 -17.13 -6.28
CA SER A 633 -11.51 -18.02 -5.39
C SER A 633 -12.34 -17.22 -4.37
N GLY A 634 -13.42 -17.83 -3.87
CA GLY A 634 -14.39 -17.17 -2.98
C GLY A 634 -15.51 -16.45 -3.73
N ALA A 635 -16.02 -15.33 -3.20
CA ALA A 635 -17.16 -14.61 -3.79
C ALA A 635 -16.72 -13.46 -4.72
N VAL A 636 -17.29 -13.42 -5.93
CA VAL A 636 -17.13 -12.32 -6.89
C VAL A 636 -18.51 -11.80 -7.29
N ASN A 637 -18.78 -10.52 -7.07
CA ASN A 637 -20.11 -9.94 -7.26
C ASN A 637 -20.08 -8.79 -8.25
N PHE A 638 -21.06 -8.77 -9.16
CA PHE A 638 -21.31 -7.65 -10.06
C PHE A 638 -22.62 -6.99 -9.69
N ASN A 639 -22.59 -5.68 -9.39
CA ASN A 639 -23.78 -4.87 -9.47
C ASN A 639 -24.09 -4.57 -10.95
N GLY A 640 -25.35 -4.29 -11.27
CA GLY A 640 -25.72 -3.86 -12.62
C GLY A 640 -24.91 -2.65 -13.10
N GLY A 641 -24.43 -2.70 -14.34
CA GLY A 641 -23.46 -1.76 -14.91
C GLY A 641 -22.00 -2.11 -14.63
N GLY A 642 -21.70 -3.17 -13.87
CA GLY A 642 -20.33 -3.67 -13.65
C GLY A 642 -19.89 -4.63 -14.76
N VAL A 643 -18.61 -4.55 -15.17
CA VAL A 643 -18.08 -5.31 -16.31
C VAL A 643 -16.75 -6.00 -15.97
N LEU A 644 -16.63 -7.28 -16.33
CA LEU A 644 -15.36 -8.00 -16.36
C LEU A 644 -15.00 -8.31 -17.81
N GLU A 645 -13.85 -7.83 -18.24
CA GLU A 645 -13.27 -8.13 -19.53
C GLU A 645 -12.19 -9.20 -19.38
N LEU A 646 -12.22 -10.24 -20.22
CA LEU A 646 -11.26 -11.32 -20.21
C LEU A 646 -10.33 -11.19 -21.42
N ALA A 647 -9.03 -11.07 -21.16
CA ALA A 647 -8.02 -10.77 -22.17
C ALA A 647 -6.94 -11.85 -22.23
N GLY A 648 -6.80 -12.50 -23.39
CA GLY A 648 -5.68 -13.39 -23.69
C GLY A 648 -5.71 -14.69 -22.91
N ALA A 649 -4.57 -15.07 -22.33
CA ALA A 649 -4.39 -16.34 -21.65
C ALA A 649 -5.33 -16.50 -20.43
N GLY A 650 -5.78 -17.74 -20.23
CA GLY A 650 -7.02 -18.06 -19.52
C GLY A 650 -7.08 -17.66 -18.06
N THR A 651 -8.30 -17.37 -17.60
CA THR A 651 -8.62 -17.11 -16.18
C THR A 651 -8.92 -18.43 -15.47
N ILE A 652 -8.45 -18.60 -14.23
CA ILE A 652 -8.82 -19.74 -13.39
C ILE A 652 -9.92 -19.28 -12.42
N ASN A 653 -11.16 -19.69 -12.69
CA ASN A 653 -12.29 -19.44 -11.81
C ASN A 653 -12.49 -20.63 -10.86
N ASN A 654 -12.09 -20.45 -9.61
CA ASN A 654 -12.41 -21.30 -8.46
C ASN A 654 -13.42 -20.60 -7.51
N ALA A 655 -14.14 -19.59 -8.02
CA ALA A 655 -15.05 -18.72 -7.28
C ALA A 655 -16.53 -18.98 -7.62
N GLU A 656 -17.42 -18.43 -6.79
CA GLU A 656 -18.81 -18.16 -7.19
C GLU A 656 -18.87 -16.72 -7.73
N ILE A 657 -19.11 -16.60 -9.03
CA ILE A 657 -19.26 -15.34 -9.73
C ILE A 657 -20.75 -15.03 -9.89
N VAL A 658 -21.26 -14.04 -9.17
CA VAL A 658 -22.66 -13.61 -9.25
C VAL A 658 -22.81 -12.37 -10.12
N VAL A 659 -23.45 -12.53 -11.27
CA VAL A 659 -23.70 -11.45 -12.24
C VAL A 659 -25.06 -10.80 -11.93
N ASN A 660 -25.05 -9.48 -11.74
CA ASN A 660 -26.20 -8.67 -11.28
C ASN A 660 -26.75 -9.10 -9.91
N ASN A 661 -25.86 -9.17 -8.93
CA ASN A 661 -26.15 -9.54 -7.54
C ASN A 661 -27.11 -8.55 -6.83
N ASN A 662 -27.25 -7.31 -7.32
CA ASN A 662 -28.16 -6.31 -6.75
C ASN A 662 -29.54 -6.25 -7.44
N GLY A 663 -29.82 -7.09 -8.44
CA GLY A 663 -31.12 -7.13 -9.13
C GLY A 663 -31.47 -5.83 -9.88
N SER A 664 -30.45 -5.11 -10.36
CA SER A 664 -30.60 -3.86 -11.12
C SER A 664 -31.15 -4.11 -12.52
N SER A 665 -31.84 -3.13 -13.11
CA SER A 665 -32.20 -3.13 -14.53
C SER A 665 -31.09 -2.53 -15.41
N THR A 666 -29.83 -2.83 -15.08
CA THR A 666 -28.65 -2.36 -15.82
C THR A 666 -27.70 -3.52 -16.04
N ASP A 667 -27.23 -3.67 -17.27
CA ASP A 667 -26.41 -4.78 -17.73
C ASP A 667 -25.17 -5.01 -16.84
N ALA A 668 -25.10 -6.15 -16.15
CA ALA A 668 -23.84 -6.66 -15.64
C ALA A 668 -23.29 -7.69 -16.65
N VAL A 669 -22.00 -7.56 -16.99
CA VAL A 669 -21.44 -8.24 -18.18
C VAL A 669 -20.11 -8.92 -17.87
N ILE A 670 -19.97 -10.18 -18.29
CA ILE A 670 -18.67 -10.84 -18.49
C ILE A 670 -18.42 -10.88 -19.99
N ARG A 671 -17.34 -10.26 -20.47
CA ARG A 671 -17.02 -10.12 -21.90
C ARG A 671 -15.61 -10.64 -22.20
N ALA A 672 -15.48 -11.63 -23.08
CA ALA A 672 -14.16 -11.98 -23.62
C ALA A 672 -13.78 -11.02 -24.75
N ILE A 673 -12.77 -10.18 -24.53
CA ILE A 673 -12.28 -9.22 -25.54
C ILE A 673 -11.23 -9.83 -26.47
N ASN A 674 -10.67 -10.97 -26.09
CA ASN A 674 -9.84 -11.85 -26.91
C ASN A 674 -10.28 -13.30 -26.67
N SER A 675 -9.97 -14.22 -27.59
CA SER A 675 -10.24 -15.65 -27.37
C SER A 675 -9.51 -16.16 -26.13
N THR A 676 -10.25 -16.81 -25.23
CA THR A 676 -9.77 -17.17 -23.89
C THR A 676 -10.51 -18.39 -23.33
N THR A 677 -10.03 -18.92 -22.21
CA THR A 677 -10.66 -20.02 -21.49
C THR A 677 -10.86 -19.63 -20.03
N ILE A 678 -12.05 -19.88 -19.49
CA ILE A 678 -12.28 -19.92 -18.05
C ILE A 678 -12.12 -21.37 -17.61
N SER A 679 -11.12 -21.65 -16.79
CA SER A 679 -10.82 -22.96 -16.22
C SER A 679 -11.05 -22.96 -14.70
N GLY A 680 -10.69 -24.04 -14.00
CA GLY A 680 -10.98 -24.20 -12.56
C GLY A 680 -12.33 -24.87 -12.28
N VAL A 681 -12.78 -24.84 -11.03
CA VAL A 681 -13.97 -25.58 -10.53
C VAL A 681 -15.13 -24.67 -10.04
N GLY A 682 -15.04 -23.37 -10.32
CA GLY A 682 -16.03 -22.36 -9.94
C GLY A 682 -17.29 -22.34 -10.81
N SER A 683 -18.16 -21.36 -10.54
CA SER A 683 -19.39 -21.17 -11.31
C SER A 683 -19.79 -19.71 -11.50
N ILE A 684 -20.52 -19.44 -12.58
CA ILE A 684 -21.07 -18.14 -12.94
C ILE A 684 -22.60 -18.21 -12.79
N GLN A 685 -23.16 -17.48 -11.85
CA GLN A 685 -24.58 -17.39 -11.58
C GLN A 685 -25.14 -16.08 -12.16
N LEU A 686 -25.87 -16.17 -13.26
CA LEU A 686 -26.59 -15.05 -13.86
C LEU A 686 -27.92 -14.83 -13.11
N GLN A 687 -28.20 -13.59 -12.68
CA GLN A 687 -29.42 -13.27 -11.89
C GLN A 687 -30.31 -12.18 -12.50
N GLY A 688 -29.83 -11.42 -13.48
CA GLY A 688 -30.61 -10.39 -14.19
C GLY A 688 -31.82 -10.96 -14.94
N ASN A 689 -32.85 -10.13 -15.16
CA ASN A 689 -33.93 -10.52 -16.06
C ASN A 689 -33.53 -10.15 -17.49
N ALA A 690 -34.08 -10.87 -18.49
CA ALA A 690 -33.81 -10.63 -19.91
C ALA A 690 -32.31 -10.41 -20.21
N ASP A 691 -31.91 -9.16 -20.40
CA ASP A 691 -30.58 -8.72 -20.77
C ASP A 691 -29.77 -8.07 -19.62
N ASP A 692 -30.29 -7.96 -18.40
CA ASP A 692 -29.58 -7.36 -17.25
C ASP A 692 -28.39 -8.21 -16.74
N SER A 693 -28.13 -9.39 -17.31
CA SER A 693 -26.98 -10.26 -17.02
C SER A 693 -26.52 -10.97 -18.27
N ARG A 694 -25.29 -10.70 -18.71
CA ARG A 694 -24.80 -11.15 -20.02
C ARG A 694 -23.43 -11.81 -19.97
N ILE A 695 -23.26 -12.82 -20.82
CA ILE A 695 -21.96 -13.34 -21.24
C ILE A 695 -21.77 -12.99 -22.73
N GLU A 696 -20.71 -12.26 -23.03
CA GLU A 696 -20.44 -11.66 -24.35
C GLU A 696 -19.03 -11.99 -24.85
N THR A 697 -18.81 -11.85 -26.16
CA THR A 697 -17.49 -11.92 -26.81
C THR A 697 -17.39 -10.78 -27.82
N GLU A 698 -16.22 -10.15 -27.93
CA GLU A 698 -15.93 -9.24 -29.04
C GLU A 698 -15.93 -9.99 -30.39
N PRO A 699 -16.13 -9.32 -31.54
CA PRO A 699 -16.13 -9.96 -32.85
C PRO A 699 -14.84 -10.75 -33.14
N GLY A 700 -14.99 -12.06 -33.33
CA GLY A 700 -13.87 -12.98 -33.57
C GLY A 700 -13.21 -13.55 -32.31
N ALA A 701 -13.59 -13.09 -31.11
CA ALA A 701 -13.21 -13.73 -29.85
C ALA A 701 -14.10 -14.95 -29.56
N LEU A 702 -13.50 -15.96 -28.94
CA LEU A 702 -14.16 -17.21 -28.52
C LEU A 702 -13.93 -17.45 -27.03
N LEU A 703 -14.99 -17.69 -26.26
CA LEU A 703 -14.90 -18.01 -24.84
C LEU A 703 -15.14 -19.50 -24.60
N THR A 704 -14.12 -20.20 -24.10
CA THR A 704 -14.24 -21.61 -23.69
C THR A 704 -14.52 -21.71 -22.19
N LEU A 705 -15.60 -22.41 -21.83
CA LEU A 705 -15.93 -22.79 -20.46
C LEU A 705 -15.37 -24.20 -20.21
N GLY A 706 -14.30 -24.31 -19.43
CA GLY A 706 -13.63 -25.58 -19.14
C GLY A 706 -14.52 -26.55 -18.33
N SER A 707 -14.17 -27.83 -18.31
CA SER A 707 -15.03 -28.91 -17.81
C SER A 707 -15.41 -28.86 -16.33
N GLY A 708 -14.66 -28.14 -15.50
CA GLY A 708 -15.01 -27.87 -14.10
C GLY A 708 -15.96 -26.68 -13.89
N GLN A 709 -16.23 -25.88 -14.94
CA GLN A 709 -17.06 -24.67 -14.86
C GLN A 709 -18.55 -24.98 -15.01
N ALA A 710 -19.36 -24.10 -14.41
CA ALA A 710 -20.79 -24.08 -14.65
C ALA A 710 -21.33 -22.65 -14.78
N VAL A 711 -22.11 -22.37 -15.84
CA VAL A 711 -22.97 -21.19 -15.95
C VAL A 711 -24.38 -21.58 -15.52
N ARG A 712 -25.01 -20.79 -14.64
CA ARG A 712 -26.33 -21.08 -14.07
C ARG A 712 -27.24 -19.84 -14.05
N GLY A 713 -28.55 -20.05 -13.91
CA GLY A 713 -29.53 -19.00 -13.63
C GLY A 713 -30.39 -18.56 -14.81
N ARG A 714 -30.48 -17.24 -15.00
CA ARG A 714 -31.27 -16.54 -16.03
C ARG A 714 -30.50 -15.32 -16.55
N GLY A 715 -30.76 -14.92 -17.79
CA GLY A 715 -30.02 -13.86 -18.48
C GLY A 715 -29.69 -14.24 -19.92
N GLN A 716 -28.64 -13.65 -20.49
CA GLN A 716 -28.24 -13.84 -21.89
C GLN A 716 -26.83 -14.38 -22.07
N VAL A 717 -26.67 -15.28 -23.04
CA VAL A 717 -25.39 -15.75 -23.54
C VAL A 717 -25.30 -15.34 -25.01
N ASN A 718 -24.79 -14.13 -25.24
CA ASN A 718 -24.72 -13.47 -26.55
C ASN A 718 -23.44 -13.87 -27.32
N GLY A 719 -22.35 -14.10 -26.61
CA GLY A 719 -21.03 -14.40 -27.17
C GLY A 719 -20.91 -15.77 -27.84
N ALA A 720 -19.81 -15.99 -28.56
CA ALA A 720 -19.43 -17.29 -29.11
C ALA A 720 -18.81 -18.15 -27.99
N ILE A 721 -19.40 -19.31 -27.70
CA ILE A 721 -19.04 -20.14 -26.55
C ILE A 721 -18.70 -21.57 -26.98
N ILE A 722 -17.60 -22.11 -26.44
CA ILE A 722 -17.41 -23.56 -26.30
C ILE A 722 -17.79 -23.94 -24.87
N ASN A 723 -18.74 -24.87 -24.71
CA ASN A 723 -19.08 -25.45 -23.41
C ASN A 723 -18.47 -26.85 -23.25
N ASP A 724 -17.38 -26.96 -22.50
CA ASP A 724 -16.83 -28.25 -22.03
C ASP A 724 -17.39 -28.65 -20.65
N GLY A 725 -18.13 -27.75 -19.98
CA GLY A 725 -18.71 -27.94 -18.64
C GLY A 725 -20.24 -27.94 -18.65
N LEU A 726 -20.85 -27.15 -17.77
CA LEU A 726 -22.30 -27.07 -17.62
C LEU A 726 -22.83 -25.67 -17.97
N ILE A 727 -23.89 -25.59 -18.77
CA ILE A 727 -24.77 -24.41 -18.83
C ILE A 727 -26.17 -24.83 -18.38
N SER A 728 -26.74 -24.17 -17.38
CA SER A 728 -27.99 -24.61 -16.75
C SER A 728 -28.97 -23.47 -16.44
N ALA A 729 -30.09 -23.44 -17.16
CA ALA A 729 -31.25 -22.63 -16.79
C ALA A 729 -31.97 -23.28 -15.60
N ASN A 730 -31.52 -22.98 -14.38
CA ASN A 730 -31.94 -23.64 -13.14
C ASN A 730 -32.80 -22.76 -12.20
N MET A 731 -33.13 -21.54 -12.61
CA MET A 731 -33.94 -20.62 -11.82
C MET A 731 -35.43 -20.78 -12.16
N PRO A 732 -36.33 -21.09 -11.20
CA PRO A 732 -37.75 -21.31 -11.48
C PRO A 732 -38.41 -20.13 -12.19
N GLY A 733 -39.02 -20.39 -13.35
CA GLY A 733 -39.63 -19.37 -14.23
C GLY A 733 -38.62 -18.42 -14.90
N GLY A 734 -37.34 -18.50 -14.58
CA GLY A 734 -36.27 -17.72 -15.18
C GLY A 734 -35.88 -18.24 -16.56
N ILE A 735 -35.52 -17.32 -17.45
CA ILE A 735 -35.13 -17.63 -18.82
C ILE A 735 -33.64 -17.36 -19.00
N MET A 736 -32.89 -18.37 -19.44
CA MET A 736 -31.54 -18.23 -19.99
C MET A 736 -31.63 -18.28 -21.52
N GLN A 737 -31.20 -17.21 -22.19
CA GLN A 737 -31.29 -17.08 -23.65
C GLN A 737 -29.92 -17.32 -24.29
N LEU A 738 -29.80 -18.39 -25.07
CA LEU A 738 -28.67 -18.62 -25.97
C LEU A 738 -28.99 -17.91 -27.30
N ARG A 739 -28.31 -16.79 -27.57
CA ARG A 739 -28.64 -15.91 -28.71
C ARG A 739 -27.39 -15.22 -29.29
N GLY A 740 -27.53 -14.47 -30.38
CA GLY A 740 -26.42 -13.71 -30.96
C GLY A 740 -25.51 -14.59 -31.81
N LEU A 741 -24.30 -14.88 -31.33
CA LEU A 741 -23.33 -15.71 -32.05
C LEU A 741 -23.60 -17.21 -31.87
N ASP A 742 -22.98 -18.05 -32.70
CA ASP A 742 -23.11 -19.51 -32.64
C ASP A 742 -22.41 -20.13 -31.42
N LYS A 743 -22.88 -21.32 -31.01
CA LYS A 743 -22.45 -22.04 -29.80
C LYS A 743 -21.92 -23.43 -30.17
N THR A 744 -20.93 -23.90 -29.43
CA THR A 744 -20.48 -25.29 -29.47
C THR A 744 -20.66 -25.94 -28.09
N ASN A 745 -21.25 -27.14 -28.05
CA ASN A 745 -21.49 -27.89 -26.81
C ASN A 745 -20.75 -29.23 -26.84
N HIS A 746 -19.71 -29.38 -26.02
CA HIS A 746 -19.03 -30.67 -25.85
C HIS A 746 -19.56 -31.48 -24.64
N ALA A 747 -20.37 -30.83 -23.79
CA ALA A 747 -20.88 -31.38 -22.53
C ALA A 747 -22.38 -31.08 -22.36
N THR A 748 -22.84 -30.52 -21.24
CA THR A 748 -24.29 -30.39 -20.95
C THR A 748 -24.78 -28.94 -21.01
N MET A 749 -25.81 -28.70 -21.82
CA MET A 749 -26.68 -27.52 -21.73
C MET A 749 -28.06 -27.99 -21.27
N GLN A 750 -28.61 -27.45 -20.18
CA GLN A 750 -29.84 -27.97 -19.58
C GLN A 750 -30.82 -26.92 -19.05
N ALA A 751 -32.09 -27.28 -18.96
CA ALA A 751 -33.13 -26.56 -18.22
C ALA A 751 -33.62 -27.41 -17.04
N THR A 752 -33.53 -26.88 -15.82
CA THR A 752 -33.87 -27.57 -14.56
C THR A 752 -34.76 -26.74 -13.64
N ASN A 753 -35.40 -27.36 -12.65
CA ASN A 753 -36.20 -26.67 -11.62
C ASN A 753 -37.25 -25.69 -12.18
N SER A 754 -37.95 -26.07 -13.25
CA SER A 754 -38.91 -25.21 -13.96
C SER A 754 -38.31 -23.90 -14.52
N GLY A 755 -37.00 -23.85 -14.72
CA GLY A 755 -36.31 -22.84 -15.54
C GLY A 755 -36.42 -23.12 -17.03
N PHE A 756 -36.05 -22.13 -17.83
CA PHE A 756 -36.20 -22.14 -19.29
C PHE A 756 -34.89 -21.86 -20.01
N LEU A 757 -34.49 -22.75 -20.93
CA LEU A 757 -33.34 -22.56 -21.82
C LEU A 757 -33.82 -22.28 -23.24
N ASP A 758 -33.65 -21.05 -23.72
CA ASP A 758 -34.12 -20.62 -25.05
C ASP A 758 -32.98 -20.67 -26.07
N LEU A 759 -33.19 -21.38 -27.19
CA LEU A 759 -32.33 -21.31 -28.38
C LEU A 759 -32.91 -20.28 -29.35
N HIS A 760 -32.40 -19.05 -29.28
CA HIS A 760 -32.99 -17.90 -29.97
C HIS A 760 -32.17 -17.52 -31.21
N GLY A 761 -32.38 -18.26 -32.31
CA GLY A 761 -31.85 -17.90 -33.63
C GLY A 761 -30.34 -18.12 -33.80
N ILE A 762 -29.82 -19.25 -33.29
CA ILE A 762 -28.39 -19.61 -33.30
C ILE A 762 -28.16 -20.98 -33.94
N THR A 763 -26.94 -21.24 -34.39
CA THR A 763 -26.42 -22.58 -34.60
C THR A 763 -25.81 -23.11 -33.29
N LEU A 764 -26.19 -24.33 -32.92
CA LEU A 764 -25.64 -25.09 -31.81
C LEU A 764 -25.02 -26.39 -32.34
N THR A 765 -23.69 -26.44 -32.40
CA THR A 765 -22.94 -27.64 -32.79
C THR A 765 -22.60 -28.44 -31.54
N GLN A 766 -23.03 -29.70 -31.46
CA GLN A 766 -22.72 -30.58 -30.34
C GLN A 766 -21.62 -31.59 -30.72
N SER A 767 -20.79 -31.98 -29.75
CA SER A 767 -19.98 -33.20 -29.89
C SER A 767 -20.86 -34.45 -29.77
N SER A 768 -20.28 -35.63 -30.00
CA SER A 768 -20.91 -36.92 -29.69
C SER A 768 -21.24 -37.12 -28.20
N THR A 769 -20.67 -36.31 -27.31
CA THR A 769 -20.98 -36.26 -25.86
C THR A 769 -21.80 -35.04 -25.46
N GLY A 770 -22.15 -34.17 -26.42
CA GLY A 770 -22.97 -32.99 -26.19
C GLY A 770 -24.43 -33.38 -25.95
N ILE A 771 -24.99 -32.91 -24.83
CA ILE A 771 -26.37 -33.14 -24.43
C ILE A 771 -27.08 -31.80 -24.25
N LEU A 772 -28.25 -31.69 -24.87
CA LEU A 772 -29.27 -30.67 -24.61
C LEU A 772 -30.40 -31.32 -23.79
N LEU A 773 -30.59 -30.92 -22.53
CA LEU A 773 -31.42 -31.64 -21.56
C LEU A 773 -32.54 -30.77 -20.98
N ALA A 774 -33.79 -31.24 -21.03
CA ALA A 774 -34.88 -30.72 -20.20
C ALA A 774 -35.13 -31.67 -19.01
N ASP A 775 -34.82 -31.23 -17.79
CA ASP A 775 -34.93 -32.03 -16.55
C ASP A 775 -35.83 -31.29 -15.54
N GLY A 776 -37.15 -31.46 -15.68
CA GLY A 776 -38.15 -30.69 -14.94
C GLY A 776 -38.18 -29.18 -15.25
N GLY A 777 -37.34 -28.71 -16.17
CA GLY A 777 -37.43 -27.41 -16.86
C GLY A 777 -37.88 -27.57 -18.31
N ALA A 778 -37.78 -26.52 -19.13
CA ALA A 778 -38.03 -26.64 -20.57
C ALA A 778 -36.93 -26.02 -21.44
N VAL A 779 -36.56 -26.75 -22.49
CA VAL A 779 -35.74 -26.23 -23.59
C VAL A 779 -36.68 -25.75 -24.70
N ARG A 780 -36.47 -24.53 -25.21
CA ARG A 780 -37.48 -23.84 -26.01
C ARG A 780 -36.88 -23.18 -27.25
N PHE A 781 -37.65 -23.22 -28.34
CA PHE A 781 -37.38 -22.48 -29.57
C PHE A 781 -38.46 -21.38 -29.67
N PRO A 782 -38.18 -20.13 -29.25
CA PRO A 782 -39.20 -19.10 -29.08
C PRO A 782 -39.69 -18.50 -30.41
N SER A 783 -38.81 -18.31 -31.39
CA SER A 783 -39.12 -17.73 -32.70
C SER A 783 -37.90 -17.78 -33.62
N GLY A 784 -38.12 -17.76 -34.94
CA GLY A 784 -37.05 -17.75 -35.94
C GLY A 784 -36.35 -19.10 -36.08
N THR A 785 -35.31 -19.15 -36.90
CA THR A 785 -34.59 -20.38 -37.23
C THR A 785 -33.40 -20.60 -36.31
N ALA A 786 -33.41 -21.69 -35.55
CA ALA A 786 -32.22 -22.21 -34.86
C ALA A 786 -31.82 -23.56 -35.47
N SER A 787 -30.53 -23.85 -35.47
CA SER A 787 -29.99 -25.11 -35.98
C SER A 787 -29.29 -25.86 -34.85
N VAL A 788 -29.53 -27.16 -34.71
CA VAL A 788 -28.83 -28.04 -33.76
C VAL A 788 -28.27 -29.23 -34.54
N THR A 789 -26.97 -29.44 -34.44
CA THR A 789 -26.28 -30.54 -35.12
C THR A 789 -25.48 -31.37 -34.12
N GLY A 790 -25.57 -32.69 -34.19
CA GLY A 790 -24.81 -33.59 -33.33
C GLY A 790 -25.45 -33.90 -31.97
N GLY A 791 -24.91 -34.92 -31.31
CA GLY A 791 -25.17 -35.21 -29.90
C GLY A 791 -26.58 -35.71 -29.59
N THR A 792 -27.05 -35.45 -28.37
CA THR A 792 -28.35 -35.92 -27.86
C THR A 792 -29.24 -34.76 -27.42
N PHE A 793 -30.54 -34.86 -27.70
CA PHE A 793 -31.60 -34.09 -27.07
C PHE A 793 -32.38 -35.02 -26.15
N ALA A 794 -32.56 -34.66 -24.87
CA ALA A 794 -33.17 -35.51 -23.86
C ALA A 794 -34.22 -34.77 -23.01
N THR A 795 -35.23 -35.50 -22.53
CA THR A 795 -36.21 -35.03 -21.54
C THR A 795 -36.33 -36.02 -20.40
N VAL A 796 -36.22 -35.56 -19.16
CA VAL A 796 -36.42 -36.37 -17.94
C VAL A 796 -37.24 -35.58 -16.91
N ASN A 797 -37.78 -36.26 -15.89
CA ASN A 797 -38.50 -35.63 -14.78
C ASN A 797 -39.60 -34.63 -15.21
N ALA A 798 -40.37 -34.98 -16.24
CA ALA A 798 -41.39 -34.13 -16.88
C ALA A 798 -40.86 -32.82 -17.49
N GLY A 799 -39.57 -32.75 -17.81
CA GLY A 799 -39.01 -31.70 -18.67
C GLY A 799 -39.55 -31.77 -20.09
N VAL A 800 -39.58 -30.63 -20.78
CA VAL A 800 -40.24 -30.49 -22.09
C VAL A 800 -39.32 -29.81 -23.10
N VAL A 801 -39.32 -30.29 -24.35
CA VAL A 801 -38.80 -29.52 -25.50
C VAL A 801 -39.97 -28.92 -26.25
N ASN A 802 -40.00 -27.60 -26.45
CA ASN A 802 -41.12 -26.94 -27.11
C ASN A 802 -40.70 -25.93 -28.20
N LEU A 803 -41.27 -26.08 -29.39
CA LEU A 803 -41.18 -25.11 -30.49
C LEU A 803 -42.45 -24.24 -30.50
N PHE A 804 -42.28 -22.93 -30.44
CA PHE A 804 -43.38 -21.97 -30.49
C PHE A 804 -43.74 -21.54 -31.92
N SER A 805 -44.92 -20.94 -32.09
CA SER A 805 -45.38 -20.40 -33.38
C SER A 805 -44.34 -19.48 -34.01
N GLY A 806 -43.97 -19.75 -35.26
CA GLY A 806 -42.95 -18.99 -35.99
C GLY A 806 -41.51 -19.39 -35.66
N ALA A 807 -41.29 -20.50 -34.94
CA ALA A 807 -39.96 -21.09 -34.74
C ALA A 807 -39.70 -22.22 -35.75
N THR A 808 -38.48 -22.27 -36.27
CA THR A 808 -37.97 -23.37 -37.08
C THR A 808 -36.76 -23.98 -36.36
N ALA A 809 -36.77 -25.29 -36.12
CA ALA A 809 -35.62 -26.01 -35.59
C ALA A 809 -35.05 -26.94 -36.67
N ASN A 810 -33.89 -26.61 -37.20
CA ASN A 810 -33.15 -27.49 -38.11
C ASN A 810 -32.34 -28.47 -37.28
N LEU A 811 -32.65 -29.75 -37.34
CA LEU A 811 -32.05 -30.81 -36.54
C LEU A 811 -31.31 -31.79 -37.45
N SER A 812 -30.05 -32.10 -37.13
CA SER A 812 -29.18 -32.91 -37.98
C SER A 812 -28.20 -33.75 -37.14
N ASP A 813 -27.92 -34.98 -37.57
CA ASP A 813 -26.91 -35.87 -36.98
C ASP A 813 -27.06 -36.05 -35.44
N LEU A 814 -28.30 -36.03 -34.94
CA LEU A 814 -28.59 -36.04 -33.50
C LEU A 814 -29.63 -37.08 -33.12
N THR A 815 -29.62 -37.46 -31.83
CA THR A 815 -30.59 -38.39 -31.24
C THR A 815 -31.59 -37.65 -30.37
N LEU A 816 -32.89 -37.73 -30.71
CA LEU A 816 -34.00 -37.31 -29.86
C LEU A 816 -34.41 -38.48 -28.96
N SER A 817 -33.94 -38.44 -27.72
CA SER A 817 -34.33 -39.37 -26.64
C SER A 817 -35.41 -38.81 -25.72
N GLY A 818 -35.85 -37.58 -25.99
CA GLY A 818 -36.87 -36.86 -25.23
C GLY A 818 -38.00 -36.32 -26.10
N SER A 819 -39.17 -36.13 -25.49
CA SER A 819 -40.37 -35.71 -26.24
C SER A 819 -40.29 -34.24 -26.69
N VAL A 820 -40.65 -34.00 -27.95
CA VAL A 820 -40.63 -32.68 -28.58
C VAL A 820 -42.05 -32.26 -28.95
N THR A 821 -42.47 -31.08 -28.51
CA THR A 821 -43.80 -30.52 -28.82
C THR A 821 -43.69 -29.35 -29.79
N LEU A 822 -44.50 -29.38 -30.84
CA LEU A 822 -44.64 -28.29 -31.81
C LEU A 822 -46.00 -27.63 -31.59
N ASN A 823 -46.01 -26.31 -31.40
CA ASN A 823 -47.22 -25.52 -31.49
C ASN A 823 -47.54 -25.20 -32.96
N GLY A 824 -48.80 -24.92 -33.28
CA GLY A 824 -49.20 -24.42 -34.59
C GLY A 824 -48.36 -23.24 -35.06
N GLY A 825 -47.91 -23.27 -36.32
CA GLY A 825 -46.96 -22.34 -36.91
C GLY A 825 -45.48 -22.66 -36.63
N ALA A 826 -45.15 -23.77 -35.96
CA ALA A 826 -43.77 -24.23 -35.76
C ALA A 826 -43.35 -25.31 -36.78
N ASP A 827 -42.05 -25.39 -37.07
CA ASP A 827 -41.49 -26.31 -38.06
C ASP A 827 -40.23 -27.02 -37.52
N LEU A 828 -40.28 -28.34 -37.40
CA LEU A 828 -39.11 -29.18 -37.08
C LEU A 828 -38.59 -29.77 -38.39
N ARG A 829 -37.37 -29.40 -38.77
CA ARG A 829 -36.72 -29.89 -40.00
C ARG A 829 -35.66 -30.94 -39.69
N ALA A 830 -35.80 -32.13 -40.24
CA ALA A 830 -34.71 -33.09 -40.30
C ALA A 830 -33.83 -32.75 -41.52
N THR A 831 -32.57 -32.37 -41.28
CA THR A 831 -31.67 -31.84 -42.32
C THR A 831 -30.37 -32.67 -42.44
N GLY A 832 -29.70 -32.61 -43.58
CA GLY A 832 -28.47 -33.36 -43.83
C GLY A 832 -28.71 -34.89 -43.76
N PRO A 833 -27.98 -35.68 -42.93
CA PRO A 833 -28.31 -37.10 -42.72
C PRO A 833 -29.68 -37.33 -42.06
N GLY A 834 -30.28 -36.29 -41.46
CA GLY A 834 -31.51 -36.37 -40.68
C GLY A 834 -31.25 -36.62 -39.20
N ILE A 835 -32.15 -37.33 -38.52
CA ILE A 835 -32.17 -37.51 -37.06
C ILE A 835 -32.54 -38.94 -36.65
N ILE A 836 -32.08 -39.37 -35.48
CA ILE A 836 -32.59 -40.56 -34.79
C ILE A 836 -33.67 -40.09 -33.81
N ASN A 837 -34.92 -40.44 -34.07
CA ASN A 837 -36.04 -40.20 -33.16
C ASN A 837 -36.33 -41.47 -32.36
N ASP A 838 -35.97 -41.50 -31.08
CA ASP A 838 -36.32 -42.57 -30.12
C ASP A 838 -37.38 -42.12 -29.11
N ALA A 839 -38.12 -41.05 -29.43
CA ALA A 839 -39.08 -40.40 -28.55
C ALA A 839 -40.36 -40.00 -29.29
N LEU A 840 -41.18 -39.16 -28.66
CA LEU A 840 -42.42 -38.64 -29.21
C LEU A 840 -42.22 -37.23 -29.79
N ILE A 841 -42.46 -37.07 -31.09
CA ILE A 841 -42.61 -35.76 -31.74
C ILE A 841 -44.10 -35.48 -31.86
N MET A 842 -44.61 -34.49 -31.12
CA MET A 842 -46.03 -34.19 -30.99
C MET A 842 -46.37 -32.89 -31.72
N VAL A 843 -47.10 -33.02 -32.83
CA VAL A 843 -47.28 -31.96 -33.84
C VAL A 843 -48.64 -31.27 -33.67
N ASN A 844 -48.60 -29.95 -33.53
CA ASN A 844 -49.73 -29.07 -33.19
C ASN A 844 -50.38 -29.39 -31.83
N ASN A 845 -49.56 -29.53 -30.80
CA ASN A 845 -49.99 -29.88 -29.43
C ASN A 845 -50.88 -28.82 -28.75
N ASN A 846 -50.96 -27.60 -29.29
CA ASN A 846 -51.84 -26.54 -28.77
C ASN A 846 -53.19 -26.43 -29.51
N GLY A 847 -53.48 -27.29 -30.50
CA GLY A 847 -54.75 -27.26 -31.24
C GLY A 847 -54.98 -25.95 -32.01
N SER A 848 -53.90 -25.38 -32.54
CA SER A 848 -53.90 -24.11 -33.29
C SER A 848 -54.31 -24.33 -34.74
N ALA A 849 -55.00 -23.36 -35.35
CA ALA A 849 -55.35 -23.38 -36.78
C ALA A 849 -54.23 -22.85 -37.70
N ASN A 850 -53.04 -22.57 -37.15
CA ASN A 850 -51.81 -22.42 -37.93
C ASN A 850 -51.13 -23.78 -38.05
N ASP A 851 -50.77 -24.18 -39.26
CA ASP A 851 -50.09 -25.45 -39.57
C ASP A 851 -48.78 -25.63 -38.76
N ALA A 852 -48.62 -26.75 -38.08
CA ALA A 852 -47.33 -27.18 -37.50
C ALA A 852 -46.72 -28.29 -38.36
N HIS A 853 -45.43 -28.20 -38.69
CA HIS A 853 -44.78 -29.08 -39.66
C HIS A 853 -43.68 -29.94 -39.03
N VAL A 854 -43.62 -31.21 -39.43
CA VAL A 854 -42.37 -31.98 -39.47
C VAL A 854 -41.94 -32.05 -40.93
N THR A 855 -40.81 -31.43 -41.24
CA THR A 855 -40.24 -31.33 -42.58
C THR A 855 -39.03 -32.25 -42.70
N ILE A 856 -38.95 -33.07 -43.73
CA ILE A 856 -37.77 -33.88 -44.07
C ILE A 856 -37.09 -33.26 -45.29
N GLU A 857 -35.87 -32.75 -45.15
CA GLU A 857 -35.13 -32.25 -46.32
C GLU A 857 -34.77 -33.38 -47.29
N ASP A 858 -34.48 -33.02 -48.54
CA ASP A 858 -34.17 -33.98 -49.61
C ASP A 858 -32.95 -34.86 -49.23
N GLY A 859 -33.15 -36.18 -49.19
CA GLY A 859 -32.17 -37.16 -48.77
C GLY A 859 -32.05 -37.40 -47.26
N ALA A 860 -32.72 -36.63 -46.41
CA ALA A 860 -32.68 -36.81 -44.96
C ALA A 860 -33.57 -37.98 -44.49
N THR A 861 -33.19 -38.61 -43.37
CA THR A 861 -33.95 -39.72 -42.76
C THR A 861 -34.32 -39.40 -41.32
N ILE A 862 -35.58 -39.61 -40.93
CA ILE A 862 -35.98 -39.73 -39.53
C ILE A 862 -35.94 -41.22 -39.18
N GLY A 863 -34.86 -41.67 -38.56
CA GLY A 863 -34.67 -43.05 -38.08
C GLY A 863 -35.02 -43.20 -36.60
N GLY A 864 -34.61 -44.32 -35.99
CA GLY A 864 -34.88 -44.63 -34.58
C GLY A 864 -36.22 -45.35 -34.36
N SER A 865 -36.61 -45.51 -33.10
CA SER A 865 -37.75 -46.32 -32.62
C SER A 865 -38.97 -45.52 -32.12
N GLY A 866 -38.92 -44.19 -32.26
CA GLY A 866 -39.90 -43.22 -31.78
C GLY A 866 -41.17 -43.08 -32.63
N THR A 867 -41.99 -42.11 -32.25
CA THR A 867 -43.31 -41.82 -32.84
C THR A 867 -43.42 -40.37 -33.27
N ILE A 868 -43.95 -40.13 -34.48
CA ILE A 868 -44.44 -38.84 -34.94
C ILE A 868 -45.96 -38.83 -34.79
N TRP A 869 -46.50 -37.90 -34.00
CA TRP A 869 -47.92 -37.81 -33.68
C TRP A 869 -48.53 -36.51 -34.22
N LEU A 870 -49.34 -36.63 -35.27
CA LEU A 870 -50.08 -35.54 -35.90
C LEU A 870 -51.43 -35.31 -35.19
N GLN A 871 -51.51 -34.34 -34.26
CA GLN A 871 -52.70 -34.12 -33.42
C GLN A 871 -53.77 -33.21 -34.03
N GLY A 872 -53.39 -32.34 -34.97
CA GLY A 872 -54.32 -31.47 -35.70
C GLY A 872 -55.28 -32.25 -36.61
N PHE A 873 -56.38 -31.62 -37.00
CA PHE A 873 -57.24 -32.11 -38.08
C PHE A 873 -56.77 -31.52 -39.41
N THR A 874 -56.78 -32.31 -40.48
CA THR A 874 -56.45 -31.82 -41.83
C THR A 874 -55.06 -31.17 -41.88
N ALA A 875 -54.93 -29.96 -42.44
CA ALA A 875 -53.66 -29.26 -42.65
C ALA A 875 -52.99 -28.76 -41.37
N ASP A 876 -53.68 -28.71 -40.22
CA ASP A 876 -53.13 -28.04 -39.03
C ASP A 876 -51.91 -28.79 -38.41
N ALA A 877 -51.70 -30.06 -38.74
CA ALA A 877 -50.53 -30.86 -38.33
C ALA A 877 -50.01 -31.68 -39.51
N GLN A 878 -48.80 -31.37 -39.97
CA GLN A 878 -48.27 -31.90 -41.23
C GLN A 878 -46.97 -32.68 -41.07
N LEU A 879 -46.84 -33.71 -41.90
CA LEU A 879 -45.57 -34.35 -42.24
C LEU A 879 -45.30 -34.12 -43.74
N LEU A 880 -44.14 -33.60 -44.10
CA LEU A 880 -43.80 -33.29 -45.50
C LEU A 880 -42.32 -33.47 -45.81
N SER A 881 -41.98 -33.53 -47.10
CA SER A 881 -40.60 -33.50 -47.58
C SER A 881 -40.37 -32.36 -48.57
N THR A 882 -39.17 -31.78 -48.59
CA THR A 882 -38.77 -30.80 -49.63
C THR A 882 -38.34 -31.47 -50.95
N GLY A 883 -38.26 -32.79 -50.97
CA GLY A 883 -37.80 -33.60 -52.10
C GLY A 883 -38.21 -35.06 -51.90
N THR A 884 -37.24 -35.93 -51.65
CA THR A 884 -37.46 -37.31 -51.16
C THR A 884 -36.92 -37.46 -49.75
N GLY A 885 -37.79 -37.68 -48.77
CA GLY A 885 -37.44 -37.93 -47.37
C GLY A 885 -37.79 -39.36 -46.94
N THR A 886 -37.08 -39.90 -45.95
CA THR A 886 -37.34 -41.26 -45.43
C THR A 886 -37.77 -41.23 -43.96
N ILE A 887 -38.79 -42.02 -43.62
CA ILE A 887 -39.15 -42.40 -42.25
C ILE A 887 -38.71 -43.86 -42.06
N GLY A 888 -37.79 -44.11 -41.12
CA GLY A 888 -37.12 -45.41 -40.95
C GLY A 888 -38.01 -46.57 -40.44
N PRO A 889 -37.49 -47.80 -40.43
CA PRO A 889 -38.29 -49.02 -40.26
C PRO A 889 -38.91 -49.21 -38.88
N ASP A 890 -38.28 -48.68 -37.83
CA ASP A 890 -38.78 -48.76 -36.45
C ASP A 890 -39.59 -47.52 -36.03
N GLN A 891 -39.78 -46.52 -36.91
CA GLN A 891 -40.61 -45.35 -36.64
C GLN A 891 -42.11 -45.69 -36.73
N THR A 892 -42.91 -44.95 -35.97
CA THR A 892 -44.37 -44.95 -36.09
C THR A 892 -44.90 -43.55 -36.43
N VAL A 893 -45.72 -43.41 -37.46
CA VAL A 893 -46.47 -42.18 -37.77
C VAL A 893 -47.94 -42.41 -37.42
N ILE A 894 -48.46 -41.63 -36.47
CA ILE A 894 -49.85 -41.71 -36.00
C ILE A 894 -50.58 -40.38 -36.10
N GLY A 895 -51.91 -40.41 -36.10
CA GLY A 895 -52.73 -39.21 -35.93
C GLY A 895 -53.78 -38.97 -37.00
N ARG A 896 -54.26 -37.73 -37.06
CA ARG A 896 -55.37 -37.28 -37.94
C ARG A 896 -55.02 -36.04 -38.78
N GLY A 897 -53.74 -35.70 -38.83
CA GLY A 897 -53.20 -34.63 -39.66
C GLY A 897 -52.99 -35.07 -41.12
N GLN A 898 -52.10 -34.37 -41.80
CA GLN A 898 -51.87 -34.51 -43.24
C GLN A 898 -50.43 -34.87 -43.59
N ILE A 899 -50.23 -35.76 -44.57
CA ILE A 899 -48.94 -35.94 -45.25
C ILE A 899 -48.95 -35.06 -46.52
N SER A 900 -48.45 -33.83 -46.42
CA SER A 900 -48.86 -32.73 -47.33
C SER A 900 -48.03 -32.58 -48.60
N GLU A 901 -46.69 -32.52 -48.53
CA GLU A 901 -45.84 -32.21 -49.70
C GLU A 901 -44.63 -33.16 -49.86
N GLY A 902 -44.06 -33.17 -51.07
CA GLY A 902 -42.87 -33.94 -51.43
C GLY A 902 -43.12 -35.42 -51.74
N THR A 903 -42.07 -36.22 -51.60
CA THR A 903 -42.12 -37.69 -51.65
C THR A 903 -41.62 -38.24 -50.32
N ILE A 904 -42.41 -39.09 -49.67
CA ILE A 904 -42.04 -39.75 -48.42
C ILE A 904 -41.94 -41.25 -48.66
N ASN A 905 -40.75 -41.80 -48.42
CA ASN A 905 -40.54 -43.23 -48.28
C ASN A 905 -40.77 -43.59 -46.82
N LEU A 906 -41.88 -44.25 -46.52
CA LEU A 906 -42.10 -44.84 -45.20
C LEU A 906 -41.55 -46.26 -45.23
N GLU A 907 -40.71 -46.60 -44.25
CA GLU A 907 -40.24 -47.97 -44.00
C GLU A 907 -40.89 -48.59 -42.76
N GLY A 908 -41.47 -47.77 -41.87
CA GLY A 908 -42.08 -48.20 -40.60
C GLY A 908 -43.61 -48.23 -40.60
N ILE A 909 -44.21 -47.90 -39.46
CA ILE A 909 -45.65 -48.04 -39.23
C ILE A 909 -46.40 -46.75 -39.59
N LEU A 910 -47.48 -46.85 -40.37
CA LEU A 910 -48.51 -45.83 -40.53
C LEU A 910 -49.79 -46.30 -39.84
N ALA A 911 -50.23 -45.60 -38.81
CA ALA A 911 -51.50 -45.88 -38.12
C ALA A 911 -52.37 -44.62 -38.07
N PRO A 912 -53.28 -44.41 -39.03
CA PRO A 912 -54.28 -43.35 -38.96
C PRO A 912 -55.10 -43.46 -37.67
N GLY A 913 -55.44 -42.33 -37.04
CA GLY A 913 -56.19 -42.33 -35.78
C GLY A 913 -55.35 -42.07 -34.53
N LEU A 914 -55.98 -42.26 -33.36
CA LEU A 914 -55.49 -41.77 -32.06
C LEU A 914 -55.62 -42.85 -30.97
N GLY A 915 -55.11 -44.06 -31.24
CA GLY A 915 -55.39 -45.25 -30.42
C GLY A 915 -56.86 -45.65 -30.52
N GLY A 916 -57.36 -45.70 -31.76
CA GLY A 916 -58.77 -45.76 -32.11
C GLY A 916 -59.01 -45.05 -33.44
N VAL A 917 -59.93 -45.62 -34.21
CA VAL A 917 -60.15 -45.36 -35.64
C VAL A 917 -60.11 -43.87 -36.06
N GLY A 918 -59.48 -43.59 -37.20
CA GLY A 918 -59.36 -42.24 -37.74
C GLY A 918 -59.03 -42.14 -39.24
N THR A 919 -59.05 -40.91 -39.72
CA THR A 919 -58.58 -40.57 -41.07
C THR A 919 -57.28 -39.80 -40.94
N MET A 920 -56.28 -40.17 -41.74
CA MET A 920 -55.13 -39.34 -42.05
C MET A 920 -55.27 -38.87 -43.51
N ASP A 921 -55.06 -37.58 -43.75
CA ASP A 921 -55.14 -37.01 -45.10
C ASP A 921 -53.74 -37.02 -45.77
N HIS A 922 -53.68 -36.99 -47.11
CA HIS A 922 -52.43 -36.76 -47.82
C HIS A 922 -52.58 -36.00 -49.14
N ALA A 923 -51.54 -35.26 -49.49
CA ALA A 923 -51.35 -34.65 -50.81
C ALA A 923 -49.96 -34.95 -51.41
N ALA A 924 -48.99 -35.40 -50.59
CA ALA A 924 -47.67 -35.86 -51.03
C ALA A 924 -47.71 -37.18 -51.81
N ASN A 925 -46.60 -37.53 -52.46
CA ASN A 925 -46.35 -38.91 -52.87
C ASN A 925 -45.91 -39.74 -51.65
N LEU A 926 -46.62 -40.83 -51.35
CA LEU A 926 -46.30 -41.72 -50.24
C LEU A 926 -45.93 -43.11 -50.75
N ASN A 927 -44.70 -43.55 -50.49
CA ASN A 927 -44.24 -44.90 -50.82
C ASN A 927 -44.18 -45.73 -49.53
N LEU A 928 -45.07 -46.70 -49.40
CA LEU A 928 -44.96 -47.75 -48.38
C LEU A 928 -43.95 -48.78 -48.89
N MET A 929 -42.72 -48.72 -48.36
CA MET A 929 -41.63 -49.62 -48.69
C MET A 929 -41.90 -51.06 -48.17
N PRO A 930 -41.19 -52.11 -48.62
CA PRO A 930 -41.49 -53.51 -48.26
C PRO A 930 -41.45 -53.87 -46.76
N SER A 931 -40.81 -53.05 -45.92
CA SER A 931 -40.83 -53.20 -44.45
C SER A 931 -42.04 -52.54 -43.79
N SER A 932 -42.78 -51.70 -44.51
CA SER A 932 -43.86 -50.88 -43.96
C SER A 932 -44.97 -51.71 -43.36
N ILE A 933 -45.64 -51.12 -42.39
CA ILE A 933 -46.91 -51.63 -41.87
C ILE A 933 -47.96 -50.54 -41.96
N PHE A 934 -49.00 -50.78 -42.76
CA PHE A 934 -50.23 -50.00 -42.65
C PHE A 934 -51.10 -50.66 -41.58
N ASP A 935 -51.28 -50.01 -40.43
CA ASP A 935 -52.15 -50.49 -39.36
C ASP A 935 -53.59 -50.01 -39.64
N LEU A 936 -54.53 -50.95 -39.67
CA LEU A 936 -55.93 -50.73 -40.01
C LEU A 936 -56.81 -51.21 -38.85
N GLU A 937 -57.15 -50.31 -37.94
CA GLU A 937 -58.18 -50.52 -36.94
C GLU A 937 -59.58 -50.46 -37.57
N ILE A 938 -60.45 -51.39 -37.16
CA ILE A 938 -61.83 -51.51 -37.65
C ILE A 938 -62.77 -51.66 -36.45
N ALA A 939 -63.63 -50.66 -36.26
CA ALA A 939 -64.69 -50.66 -35.23
C ALA A 939 -66.07 -51.02 -35.81
N SER A 940 -66.31 -50.74 -37.10
CA SER A 940 -67.49 -51.17 -37.85
C SER A 940 -67.28 -51.01 -39.37
N THR A 941 -68.23 -51.46 -40.20
CA THR A 941 -68.22 -51.20 -41.65
C THR A 941 -68.26 -49.72 -42.04
N GLY A 942 -68.68 -48.83 -41.12
CA GLY A 942 -68.69 -47.38 -41.34
C GLY A 942 -67.55 -46.62 -40.65
N SER A 943 -66.80 -47.27 -39.75
CA SER A 943 -65.84 -46.63 -38.85
C SER A 943 -64.60 -47.52 -38.70
N HIS A 944 -63.57 -47.15 -39.44
CA HIS A 944 -62.33 -47.89 -39.69
C HIS A 944 -61.28 -46.90 -40.22
N ASP A 945 -60.00 -47.26 -40.15
CA ASP A 945 -58.93 -46.35 -40.57
C ASP A 945 -58.88 -46.07 -42.05
N ARG A 946 -58.51 -44.82 -42.37
CA ARG A 946 -58.47 -44.33 -43.75
C ARG A 946 -57.25 -43.45 -43.98
N LEU A 947 -56.56 -43.73 -45.08
CA LEU A 947 -55.68 -42.79 -45.76
C LEU A 947 -56.45 -42.20 -46.94
N ASN A 948 -56.82 -40.93 -46.84
CA ASN A 948 -57.56 -40.20 -47.87
C ASN A 948 -56.67 -39.16 -48.53
N GLY A 949 -56.87 -38.83 -49.81
CA GLY A 949 -56.10 -37.73 -50.38
C GLY A 949 -56.19 -37.52 -51.89
N THR A 950 -55.32 -36.64 -52.38
CA THR A 950 -55.17 -36.34 -53.82
C THR A 950 -53.78 -36.69 -54.37
N GLY A 951 -52.83 -37.04 -53.52
CA GLY A 951 -51.49 -37.46 -53.93
C GLY A 951 -51.47 -38.86 -54.53
N THR A 952 -50.26 -39.37 -54.80
CA THR A 952 -50.06 -40.76 -55.20
C THR A 952 -49.60 -41.63 -54.01
N VAL A 953 -50.03 -42.89 -53.98
CA VAL A 953 -49.57 -43.89 -53.00
C VAL A 953 -49.02 -45.11 -53.73
N GLN A 954 -47.79 -45.50 -53.43
CA GLN A 954 -47.29 -46.83 -53.76
C GLN A 954 -47.44 -47.71 -52.51
N VAL A 955 -48.16 -48.83 -52.62
CA VAL A 955 -48.28 -49.80 -51.52
C VAL A 955 -47.34 -50.99 -51.71
N GLY A 956 -46.73 -51.38 -50.59
CA GLY A 956 -45.88 -52.55 -50.36
C GLY A 956 -45.91 -52.88 -48.88
N GLY A 957 -45.18 -53.91 -48.46
CA GLY A 957 -45.11 -54.32 -47.06
C GLY A 957 -46.41 -54.97 -46.56
N THR A 958 -46.70 -54.83 -45.27
CA THR A 958 -47.79 -55.56 -44.60
C THR A 958 -48.99 -54.66 -44.32
N LEU A 959 -50.19 -55.13 -44.68
CA LEU A 959 -51.43 -54.60 -44.12
C LEU A 959 -51.71 -55.32 -42.79
N ARG A 960 -51.57 -54.63 -41.65
CA ARG A 960 -52.04 -55.15 -40.36
C ARG A 960 -53.49 -54.76 -40.15
N VAL A 961 -54.34 -55.69 -39.72
CA VAL A 961 -55.77 -55.45 -39.48
C VAL A 961 -56.10 -55.75 -38.02
N SER A 962 -56.71 -54.80 -37.33
CA SER A 962 -57.07 -54.91 -35.91
C SER A 962 -58.56 -54.68 -35.71
N PHE A 963 -59.30 -55.65 -35.15
CA PHE A 963 -60.70 -55.45 -34.78
C PHE A 963 -60.82 -54.84 -33.39
N VAL A 964 -61.29 -53.60 -33.34
CA VAL A 964 -61.42 -52.83 -32.10
C VAL A 964 -62.90 -52.69 -31.70
N SER A 965 -63.15 -52.20 -30.48
CA SER A 965 -64.52 -51.99 -29.95
C SER A 965 -65.41 -53.26 -29.95
N GLY A 966 -64.82 -54.46 -29.93
CA GLY A 966 -65.54 -55.74 -29.93
C GLY A 966 -66.14 -56.14 -31.29
N TYR A 967 -65.73 -55.49 -32.38
CA TYR A 967 -66.23 -55.77 -33.71
C TYR A 967 -65.91 -57.20 -34.16
N THR A 968 -66.91 -57.89 -34.72
CA THR A 968 -66.75 -59.21 -35.35
C THR A 968 -67.13 -59.08 -36.82
N PRO A 969 -66.22 -59.34 -37.77
CA PRO A 969 -66.54 -59.33 -39.20
C PRO A 969 -67.47 -60.48 -39.58
N VAL A 970 -68.38 -60.24 -40.53
CA VAL A 970 -69.14 -61.30 -41.22
C VAL A 970 -69.01 -61.12 -42.73
N LYS A 971 -69.46 -62.12 -43.49
CA LYS A 971 -69.45 -62.12 -44.96
C LYS A 971 -70.03 -60.82 -45.55
N ASN A 972 -69.42 -60.34 -46.63
CA ASN A 972 -69.75 -59.12 -47.38
C ASN A 972 -69.50 -57.80 -46.61
N HIS A 973 -68.87 -57.84 -45.43
CA HIS A 973 -68.33 -56.63 -44.81
C HIS A 973 -67.08 -56.17 -45.59
N ALA A 974 -67.01 -54.88 -45.95
CA ALA A 974 -65.90 -54.37 -46.75
C ALA A 974 -65.58 -52.89 -46.48
N PHE A 975 -64.29 -52.59 -46.33
CA PHE A 975 -63.73 -51.36 -45.75
C PHE A 975 -62.76 -50.70 -46.73
N THR A 976 -63.09 -49.50 -47.23
CA THR A 976 -62.18 -48.72 -48.08
C THR A 976 -61.21 -47.97 -47.19
N PHE A 977 -59.95 -48.42 -47.14
CA PHE A 977 -58.92 -47.91 -46.21
C PHE A 977 -57.87 -47.03 -46.91
N ILE A 978 -57.76 -47.09 -48.24
CA ILE A 978 -57.03 -46.12 -49.05
C ILE A 978 -57.99 -45.55 -50.10
N ASN A 979 -58.09 -44.23 -50.20
CA ASN A 979 -58.91 -43.51 -51.17
C ASN A 979 -58.20 -42.21 -51.60
N VAL A 980 -57.47 -42.28 -52.71
CA VAL A 980 -56.38 -41.34 -53.06
C VAL A 980 -56.38 -40.96 -54.55
N GLY A 981 -55.53 -40.02 -54.95
CA GLY A 981 -55.42 -39.54 -56.34
C GLY A 981 -54.96 -40.62 -57.33
N ALA A 982 -53.97 -41.43 -56.93
CA ALA A 982 -53.63 -42.69 -57.59
C ALA A 982 -52.97 -43.68 -56.61
N VAL A 983 -53.25 -44.98 -56.73
CA VAL A 983 -52.61 -46.03 -55.91
C VAL A 983 -52.12 -47.22 -56.72
N SER A 984 -50.81 -47.49 -56.63
CA SER A 984 -50.09 -48.55 -57.33
C SER A 984 -49.47 -49.56 -56.36
N GLY A 985 -49.02 -50.70 -56.86
CA GLY A 985 -48.50 -51.79 -56.03
C GLY A 985 -49.58 -52.59 -55.28
N ASN A 986 -49.11 -53.59 -54.53
CA ASN A 986 -49.90 -54.50 -53.69
C ASN A 986 -49.17 -54.67 -52.35
N PHE A 987 -49.91 -54.96 -51.27
CA PHE A 987 -49.30 -55.41 -50.02
C PHE A 987 -48.70 -56.81 -50.21
N ASP A 988 -47.50 -57.02 -49.69
CA ASP A 988 -46.76 -58.29 -49.74
C ASP A 988 -47.42 -59.34 -48.82
N ALA A 989 -47.94 -58.90 -47.67
CA ALA A 989 -48.64 -59.70 -46.68
C ALA A 989 -49.87 -58.99 -46.07
N ILE A 990 -50.77 -59.78 -45.49
CA ILE A 990 -51.86 -59.32 -44.63
C ILE A 990 -51.69 -60.02 -43.27
N ASP A 991 -51.49 -59.23 -42.21
CA ASP A 991 -51.42 -59.68 -40.82
C ASP A 991 -52.76 -59.37 -40.14
N ALA A 992 -53.58 -60.39 -39.89
CA ALA A 992 -54.95 -60.17 -39.44
C ALA A 992 -55.48 -61.32 -38.54
N PRO A 993 -56.37 -61.04 -37.57
CA PRO A 993 -57.03 -62.04 -36.76
C PRO A 993 -57.73 -63.12 -37.61
N PRO A 994 -57.72 -64.40 -37.19
CA PRO A 994 -58.38 -65.47 -37.92
C PRO A 994 -59.89 -65.24 -37.98
N LEU A 995 -60.47 -65.42 -39.16
CA LEU A 995 -61.91 -65.31 -39.38
C LEU A 995 -62.62 -66.62 -39.03
N THR A 996 -63.83 -66.52 -38.49
CA THR A 996 -64.68 -67.69 -38.22
C THR A 996 -65.39 -68.15 -39.49
N GLY A 997 -65.71 -69.45 -39.57
CA GLY A 997 -66.53 -69.98 -40.68
C GLY A 997 -65.85 -69.95 -42.05
N GLY A 998 -64.54 -70.16 -42.15
CA GLY A 998 -63.86 -70.31 -43.46
C GLY A 998 -63.85 -69.05 -44.34
N LEU A 999 -64.16 -67.89 -43.77
CA LEU A 999 -64.01 -66.59 -44.42
C LEU A 999 -62.51 -66.22 -44.53
N VAL A 1000 -62.19 -65.38 -45.51
CA VAL A 1000 -60.85 -64.92 -45.87
C VAL A 1000 -60.85 -63.40 -46.10
N TYR A 1001 -59.67 -62.79 -45.98
CA TYR A 1001 -59.42 -61.40 -46.34
C TYR A 1001 -59.04 -61.28 -47.81
N ARG A 1002 -59.66 -60.34 -48.53
CA ARG A 1002 -59.25 -59.98 -49.91
C ARG A 1002 -59.21 -58.48 -50.11
N ILE A 1003 -58.28 -58.00 -50.92
CA ILE A 1003 -58.17 -56.59 -51.27
C ILE A 1003 -58.61 -56.42 -52.72
N SER A 1004 -59.67 -55.64 -52.96
CA SER A 1004 -60.00 -55.16 -54.31
C SER A 1004 -59.24 -53.86 -54.58
N SER A 1005 -58.59 -53.79 -55.73
CA SER A 1005 -57.78 -52.65 -56.15
C SER A 1005 -58.43 -51.91 -57.32
N THR A 1006 -58.59 -50.59 -57.19
CA THR A 1006 -58.85 -49.69 -58.33
C THR A 1006 -57.65 -48.75 -58.51
N PRO A 1007 -57.60 -47.94 -59.58
CA PRO A 1007 -56.54 -46.92 -59.72
C PRO A 1007 -56.50 -45.89 -58.59
N THR A 1008 -57.57 -45.72 -57.81
CA THR A 1008 -57.70 -44.70 -56.75
C THR A 1008 -58.00 -45.28 -55.36
N THR A 1009 -58.34 -46.57 -55.23
CA THR A 1009 -58.73 -47.16 -53.94
C THR A 1009 -58.09 -48.51 -53.66
N ARG A 1010 -57.92 -48.81 -52.36
CA ARG A 1010 -57.78 -50.18 -51.84
C ARG A 1010 -58.91 -50.42 -50.85
N ARG A 1011 -59.61 -51.53 -51.01
CA ARG A 1011 -60.75 -51.93 -50.17
C ARG A 1011 -60.57 -53.37 -49.71
N LEU A 1012 -60.56 -53.57 -48.40
CA LEU A 1012 -60.50 -54.87 -47.76
C LEU A 1012 -61.93 -55.46 -47.70
N HIS A 1013 -62.10 -56.71 -48.10
CA HIS A 1013 -63.36 -57.46 -48.10
C HIS A 1013 -63.23 -58.70 -47.23
N ILE A 1014 -64.32 -59.02 -46.53
CA ILE A 1014 -64.53 -60.28 -45.82
C ILE A 1014 -65.43 -61.14 -46.68
N THR A 1015 -64.87 -62.16 -47.32
CA THR A 1015 -65.64 -63.11 -48.15
C THR A 1015 -65.17 -64.54 -47.94
N CYS A 1016 -65.72 -65.53 -48.64
CA CYS A 1016 -65.27 -66.91 -48.62
C CYS A 1016 -64.20 -67.17 -49.69
N GLY A 1017 -63.35 -68.18 -49.46
CA GLY A 1017 -62.26 -68.55 -50.37
C GLY A 1017 -62.61 -68.61 -51.87
N PRO A 1018 -63.76 -69.14 -52.33
CA PRO A 1018 -64.07 -69.25 -53.75
C PRO A 1018 -64.72 -68.01 -54.37
N ASP A 1019 -65.15 -67.00 -53.61
CA ASP A 1019 -65.66 -65.71 -54.15
C ASP A 1019 -64.45 -64.84 -54.57
N LEU A 1020 -64.06 -64.96 -55.83
CA LEU A 1020 -62.91 -64.30 -56.43
C LEU A 1020 -63.29 -62.99 -57.11
N ASN A 1021 -64.54 -62.86 -57.58
CA ASN A 1021 -65.00 -61.64 -58.24
C ASN A 1021 -65.39 -60.53 -57.23
N LEU A 1022 -65.56 -60.88 -55.95
CA LEU A 1022 -65.89 -60.02 -54.81
C LEU A 1022 -67.30 -59.39 -54.86
N ASP A 1023 -68.26 -60.05 -55.51
CA ASP A 1023 -69.67 -59.64 -55.53
C ASP A 1023 -70.51 -60.21 -54.37
N GLY A 1024 -69.97 -61.20 -53.64
CA GLY A 1024 -70.60 -61.83 -52.48
C GLY A 1024 -71.47 -63.05 -52.80
N VAL A 1025 -71.51 -63.51 -54.05
CA VAL A 1025 -72.18 -64.73 -54.51
C VAL A 1025 -71.12 -65.67 -55.09
N ILE A 1026 -71.18 -66.97 -54.80
CA ILE A 1026 -70.34 -67.95 -55.49
C ILE A 1026 -71.08 -68.42 -56.74
N ASP A 1027 -70.59 -68.08 -57.93
CA ASP A 1027 -71.16 -68.58 -59.18
C ASP A 1027 -70.13 -68.80 -60.31
N PHE A 1028 -70.60 -68.97 -61.56
CA PHE A 1028 -69.73 -69.20 -62.71
C PHE A 1028 -68.70 -68.08 -62.94
N PHE A 1029 -68.98 -66.84 -62.55
CA PHE A 1029 -68.07 -65.71 -62.73
C PHE A 1029 -66.82 -65.82 -61.85
N ASP A 1030 -66.89 -66.47 -60.68
CA ASP A 1030 -65.71 -66.81 -59.88
C ASP A 1030 -64.85 -67.86 -60.54
N VAL A 1031 -65.47 -68.89 -61.15
CA VAL A 1031 -64.73 -69.90 -61.92
C VAL A 1031 -64.03 -69.24 -63.10
N GLN A 1032 -64.68 -68.26 -63.75
CA GLN A 1032 -64.07 -67.47 -64.82
C GLN A 1032 -62.88 -66.63 -64.30
N PHE A 1033 -63.01 -66.00 -63.13
CA PHE A 1033 -61.93 -65.24 -62.51
C PHE A 1033 -60.76 -66.15 -62.11
N PHE A 1034 -61.05 -67.31 -61.52
CA PHE A 1034 -60.06 -68.32 -61.14
C PHE A 1034 -59.24 -68.76 -62.36
N LEU A 1035 -59.92 -69.15 -63.44
CA LEU A 1035 -59.25 -69.62 -64.66
C LEU A 1035 -58.41 -68.51 -65.31
N ALA A 1036 -58.82 -67.25 -65.23
CA ALA A 1036 -58.03 -66.11 -65.68
C ALA A 1036 -56.76 -65.93 -64.83
N ALA A 1037 -56.90 -65.86 -63.50
CA ALA A 1037 -55.80 -65.72 -62.56
C ALA A 1037 -54.81 -66.90 -62.62
N PHE A 1038 -55.31 -68.13 -62.70
CA PHE A 1038 -54.52 -69.35 -62.85
C PHE A 1038 -53.73 -69.34 -64.17
N SER A 1039 -54.37 -68.97 -65.28
CA SER A 1039 -53.70 -68.87 -66.60
C SER A 1039 -52.67 -67.72 -66.65
N ALA A 1040 -52.90 -66.66 -65.89
CA ALA A 1040 -51.99 -65.51 -65.76
C ALA A 1040 -50.87 -65.72 -64.71
N GLN A 1041 -50.89 -66.85 -63.99
CA GLN A 1041 -50.00 -67.14 -62.86
C GLN A 1041 -50.03 -66.05 -61.77
N GLU A 1042 -51.22 -65.50 -61.51
CA GLU A 1042 -51.45 -64.57 -60.41
C GLU A 1042 -51.54 -65.33 -59.07
N LYS A 1043 -51.12 -64.69 -57.97
CA LYS A 1043 -51.10 -65.26 -56.61
C LYS A 1043 -52.48 -65.77 -56.11
N ILE A 1044 -53.59 -65.35 -56.72
CA ILE A 1044 -54.94 -65.82 -56.40
C ILE A 1044 -55.36 -67.06 -57.21
N GLY A 1045 -54.61 -67.41 -58.26
CA GLY A 1045 -54.72 -68.65 -59.02
C GLY A 1045 -53.91 -69.80 -58.42
N ASP A 1046 -52.83 -69.51 -57.68
CA ASP A 1046 -52.16 -70.45 -56.77
C ASP A 1046 -53.05 -70.55 -55.53
N TYR A 1047 -54.05 -71.43 -55.62
CA TYR A 1047 -55.15 -71.50 -54.67
C TYR A 1047 -54.82 -72.40 -53.48
N ASN A 1048 -53.86 -73.32 -53.66
CA ASN A 1048 -53.36 -74.15 -52.58
C ASN A 1048 -52.23 -73.45 -51.79
N GLY A 1049 -51.51 -72.51 -52.43
CA GLY A 1049 -50.49 -71.67 -51.82
C GLY A 1049 -49.07 -72.27 -51.80
N ASP A 1050 -48.78 -73.27 -52.63
CA ASP A 1050 -47.47 -73.92 -52.71
C ASP A 1050 -46.47 -73.27 -53.70
N GLY A 1051 -46.93 -72.28 -54.48
CA GLY A 1051 -46.13 -71.56 -55.47
C GLY A 1051 -46.06 -72.23 -56.85
N ILE A 1052 -46.86 -73.28 -57.11
CA ILE A 1052 -46.87 -74.04 -58.38
C ILE A 1052 -48.30 -74.12 -58.93
N TRP A 1053 -48.64 -73.20 -59.84
CA TRP A 1053 -49.90 -73.21 -60.60
C TRP A 1053 -50.10 -74.50 -61.40
N ASP A 1054 -50.75 -75.51 -60.80
CA ASP A 1054 -51.00 -76.81 -61.41
C ASP A 1054 -52.42 -77.37 -61.16
N PHE A 1055 -52.63 -78.66 -61.46
CA PHE A 1055 -53.92 -79.31 -61.28
C PHE A 1055 -54.44 -79.27 -59.82
N PHE A 1056 -53.56 -79.23 -58.82
CA PHE A 1056 -53.93 -79.22 -57.41
C PHE A 1056 -54.56 -77.89 -56.99
N ASP A 1057 -54.24 -76.76 -57.62
CA ASP A 1057 -54.96 -75.49 -57.39
C ASP A 1057 -56.37 -75.54 -57.96
N VAL A 1058 -56.50 -76.04 -59.20
CA VAL A 1058 -57.82 -76.23 -59.82
C VAL A 1058 -58.68 -77.15 -58.96
N GLN A 1059 -58.07 -78.21 -58.41
CA GLN A 1059 -58.74 -79.13 -57.49
C GLN A 1059 -59.08 -78.47 -56.14
N ALA A 1060 -58.20 -77.64 -55.58
CA ALA A 1060 -58.43 -76.92 -54.32
C ALA A 1060 -59.53 -75.86 -54.47
N PHE A 1061 -59.50 -75.08 -55.55
CA PHE A 1061 -60.53 -74.11 -55.90
C PHE A 1061 -61.88 -74.80 -56.10
N LEU A 1062 -61.96 -75.85 -56.93
CA LEU A 1062 -63.21 -76.57 -57.16
C LEU A 1062 -63.76 -77.24 -55.88
N ASN A 1063 -62.89 -77.73 -55.00
CA ASN A 1063 -63.30 -78.23 -53.69
C ASN A 1063 -63.95 -77.12 -52.86
N ALA A 1064 -63.28 -75.97 -52.69
CA ALA A 1064 -63.82 -74.83 -51.95
C ALA A 1064 -65.12 -74.29 -52.58
N PHE A 1065 -65.17 -74.18 -53.91
CA PHE A 1065 -66.34 -73.78 -54.68
C PHE A 1065 -67.54 -74.71 -54.46
N SER A 1066 -67.30 -76.03 -54.42
CA SER A 1066 -68.35 -77.03 -54.19
C SER A 1066 -68.86 -77.10 -52.73
N ILE A 1067 -68.02 -76.70 -51.77
CA ILE A 1067 -68.41 -76.55 -50.35
C ILE A 1067 -69.32 -75.32 -50.18
N GLY A 1068 -69.12 -74.29 -51.00
CA GLY A 1068 -69.90 -73.06 -50.96
C GLY A 1068 -69.39 -72.06 -49.91
N CYS A 1069 -70.20 -71.03 -49.66
CA CYS A 1069 -69.87 -69.93 -48.76
C CYS A 1069 -70.59 -70.17 -47.41
N PRO A 1070 -69.86 -70.25 -46.28
CA PRO A 1070 -70.49 -70.42 -44.96
C PRO A 1070 -71.28 -69.19 -44.47
#